data_AF-A0A2T9ZKR2-F1
#
_entry.id   AF-A0A2T9ZKR2-F1
#
_cell.length_a   1.000
_cell.length_b   1.000
_cell.length_c   1.000
_cell.angle_alpha   90.00
_cell.angle_beta   90.00
_cell.angle_gamma   90.00
#
_symmetry.space_group_name_H-M   'P 1'
#
loop_
_entity.id
_entity.type
_entity.pdbx_description
1 polymer ?
#
loop_
_entity_poly.entity_id
_entity_poly.type
_entity_poly.pdbx_seq_one_letter_code
_entity_poly.pdbx_strand_id
1 'polypeptide(L)'
;MVKVQLLILTTLPALCWLCAWFLNHSANSSLYPHSKNPLPISEHLNSESNLGSPLKPQNSLLADFVLDDKPNHIFTFAHISDLHLSKFNSAGGVMHLLHFLNSALPFISPRHLFITGDLTDGKDKNKIGSQQYLEEWVAYNNALKNFGLLERDNGEFLFDQRGNHDCFNIPSWNSSLNYYSEYSATKSQGYVLKTNLGYAQYCFVASDACPKAGITRPMNFFGYLTAKDIEKLENQIKSDCKNSDHIFMLNHYPVGITKYGTSISSNFDSLSSHISVYLCGHLHYLLFGLGKNLKYLHSAPNHQFLELELGDLKDNAVYRVYAIDNNIISFADIKLPLPKIPAPNPNKSNPLQTTSVSRVPHPPVIIITNPKDARYTLPKRENLKLIKTSTHIRVLVYSDSPIDSVHVYIDKKLIGKATTKSTYLSVDDRWSTNTYSNYVPLYTVPWDPSLYMDSKSHKISVKAVDIDGKKGSQSFKFRLDELNIPLSNSLSGGRILQTDFTKLLPKLCVLSYIFGFLLLWVPRMYFYFGLGNSTSALVDYYNKNLVSHIVPYSQYLSFDTSSMFIVFKSLATDIWARALFMSSNSIVFWPLFSYSLAITVFPLFVGHLIPSDSSSGIGSMYIYGIYINGSWVPLTDSWMYSLSSIAYPLTVFPLYIVLYSLPMKSPVHWFIKSMNYFQLFYSMVIPLVMSCSVYGTWTVLFSGLGKSWILLYMLSILLVLDLHFSGYSLKQFLQRNPNSLILKTLCLPLVLVSNYIISHFIMLSKYEPLGSLEPQEGLDSIEEIESDSSDPNAFNSVNSSLEQNNQEFLENFDFNPLIPTKNDISNNSYIQNPQHRGSLPKSRSGSVSPRESTPESSLNSPTNETFLGSKKSFNSNKKNKFV
;
A
#
# COMPACT_ATOMS: atom_id res chain seq x y z
N MET A 1 31.98 3.75 36.60
CA MET A 1 30.76 3.24 35.95
C MET A 1 29.69 4.31 35.73
N VAL A 2 29.06 4.91 36.75
CA VAL A 2 27.90 5.83 36.57
C VAL A 2 28.12 6.92 35.50
N LYS A 3 29.24 7.66 35.54
CA LYS A 3 29.56 8.68 34.53
C LYS A 3 29.62 8.13 33.08
N VAL A 4 30.06 6.88 32.90
CA VAL A 4 30.13 6.20 31.59
C VAL A 4 28.73 5.77 31.12
N GLN A 5 27.88 5.27 32.02
CA GLN A 5 26.48 4.98 31.70
C GLN A 5 25.72 6.26 31.34
N LEU A 6 25.97 7.37 32.03
CA LEU A 6 25.37 8.66 31.74
C LEU A 6 25.80 9.21 30.37
N LEU A 7 27.08 9.02 30.00
CA LEU A 7 27.61 9.33 28.68
C LEU A 7 26.90 8.49 27.60
N ILE A 8 26.83 7.16 27.76
CA ILE A 8 26.10 6.26 26.85
C ILE A 8 24.62 6.64 26.72
N LEU A 9 23.97 7.09 27.80
CA LEU A 9 22.57 7.52 27.79
C LEU A 9 22.34 8.90 27.15
N THR A 10 23.38 9.64 26.76
CA THR A 10 23.25 11.01 26.22
C THR A 10 23.95 11.18 24.87
N THR A 11 25.23 10.83 24.76
CA THR A 11 26.00 11.02 23.52
C THR A 11 25.70 9.95 22.47
N LEU A 12 25.48 8.70 22.86
CA LEU A 12 25.19 7.64 21.90
C LEU A 12 23.84 7.84 21.18
N PRO A 13 22.72 8.23 21.84
CA PRO A 13 21.52 8.70 21.16
C PRO A 13 21.76 9.84 20.18
N ALA A 14 22.54 10.86 20.57
CA ALA A 14 22.83 11.99 19.68
C ALA A 14 23.62 11.58 18.43
N LEU A 15 24.61 10.69 18.57
CA LEU A 15 25.37 10.13 17.44
C LEU A 15 24.49 9.24 16.55
N CYS A 16 23.63 8.40 17.13
CA CYS A 16 22.64 7.62 16.39
C CYS A 16 21.67 8.50 15.61
N TRP A 17 21.17 9.59 16.20
CA TRP A 17 20.24 10.50 15.53
C TRP A 17 20.91 11.35 14.45
N LEU A 18 22.19 11.71 14.61
CA LEU A 18 22.98 12.37 13.57
C LEU A 18 23.23 11.41 12.39
N CYS A 19 23.61 10.16 12.65
CA CYS A 19 23.78 9.13 11.62
C CYS A 19 22.46 8.84 10.91
N ALA A 20 21.35 8.70 11.65
CA ALA A 20 20.00 8.57 11.11
C ALA A 20 19.60 9.71 10.18
N TRP A 21 19.98 10.96 10.50
CA TRP A 21 19.73 12.13 9.65
C TRP A 21 20.53 12.03 8.34
N PHE A 22 21.82 11.67 8.38
CA PHE A 22 22.63 11.43 7.18
C PHE A 22 22.08 10.29 6.32
N LEU A 23 21.72 9.15 6.92
CA LEU A 23 21.12 8.01 6.23
C LEU A 23 19.78 8.40 5.58
N ASN A 24 18.93 9.15 6.28
CA ASN A 24 17.68 9.65 5.72
C ASN A 24 17.90 10.65 4.56
N HIS A 25 18.89 11.54 4.67
CA HIS A 25 19.22 12.48 3.59
C HIS A 25 19.77 11.73 2.35
N SER A 26 20.69 10.78 2.56
CA SER A 26 21.23 9.91 1.51
C SER A 26 20.13 9.09 0.82
N ALA A 27 19.25 8.46 1.61
CA ALA A 27 18.12 7.65 1.12
C ALA A 27 17.09 8.42 0.29
N ASN A 28 16.93 9.73 0.54
CA ASN A 28 15.99 10.59 -0.19
C ASN A 28 16.69 11.53 -1.18
N SER A 29 18.01 11.41 -1.39
CA SER A 29 18.80 12.33 -2.22
C SER A 29 18.26 12.50 -3.65
N SER A 30 17.81 11.40 -4.27
CA SER A 30 17.22 11.41 -5.62
C SER A 30 15.87 12.13 -5.73
N LEU A 31 15.22 12.47 -4.61
CA LEU A 31 13.97 13.24 -4.59
C LEU A 31 14.22 14.76 -4.67
N TYR A 32 15.48 15.20 -4.63
CA TYR A 32 15.91 16.60 -4.65
C TYR A 32 16.94 16.85 -5.78
N PRO A 33 17.11 18.09 -6.26
CA PRO A 33 18.09 18.39 -7.30
C PRO A 33 19.54 18.37 -6.76
N HIS A 34 20.48 17.89 -7.57
CA HIS A 34 21.90 17.77 -7.19
C HIS A 34 22.67 19.10 -7.25
N SER A 35 22.27 20.11 -6.47
CA SER A 35 23.10 21.31 -6.24
C SER A 35 22.82 21.99 -4.91
N LYS A 36 23.85 22.01 -4.04
CA LYS A 36 24.04 22.83 -2.80
C LYS A 36 22.85 22.95 -1.84
N ASN A 37 23.00 22.31 -0.67
CA ASN A 37 22.39 22.58 0.65
C ASN A 37 20.87 22.90 0.72
N PRO A 38 20.07 22.15 1.49
CA PRO A 38 18.72 22.58 1.86
C PRO A 38 18.78 23.74 2.86
N LEU A 39 19.00 24.96 2.36
CA LEU A 39 18.67 26.19 3.07
C LEU A 39 17.16 26.23 3.34
N PRO A 40 16.69 26.87 4.42
CA PRO A 40 15.27 27.06 4.65
C PRO A 40 14.65 27.83 3.47
N ILE A 41 13.61 27.28 2.84
CA ILE A 41 12.83 28.00 1.82
C ILE A 41 11.89 28.96 2.57
N SER A 42 12.45 30.07 3.03
CA SER A 42 11.77 31.09 3.83
C SER A 42 12.23 32.50 3.45
N GLU A 43 12.09 32.88 2.17
CA GLU A 43 11.99 34.30 1.76
C GLU A 43 11.46 34.53 0.33
N HIS A 44 11.58 33.55 -0.59
CA HIS A 44 11.09 33.69 -1.98
C HIS A 44 9.56 33.58 -2.20
N LEU A 45 8.74 33.72 -1.16
CA LEU A 45 7.27 33.78 -1.30
C LEU A 45 6.75 35.17 -1.74
N ASN A 46 7.59 36.21 -1.74
CA ASN A 46 7.19 37.58 -2.06
C ASN A 46 7.39 37.98 -3.55
N SER A 47 7.43 37.01 -4.46
CA SER A 47 7.42 37.25 -5.92
C SER A 47 6.27 36.55 -6.67
N GLU A 48 5.12 36.37 -6.00
CA GLU A 48 3.83 36.04 -6.65
C GLU A 48 3.29 37.23 -7.47
N SER A 49 3.94 37.55 -8.59
CA SER A 49 3.49 38.57 -9.54
C SER A 49 3.60 38.19 -11.01
N ASN A 50 4.34 37.12 -11.34
CA ASN A 50 4.48 36.59 -12.71
C ASN A 50 4.25 35.07 -12.80
N LEU A 51 3.47 34.49 -11.87
CA LEU A 51 2.93 33.15 -12.09
C LEU A 51 1.94 33.23 -13.26
N GLY A 52 2.17 32.47 -14.33
CA GLY A 52 1.37 32.54 -15.56
C GLY A 52 -0.12 32.38 -15.25
N SER A 53 -0.93 33.34 -15.73
CA SER A 53 -2.35 33.40 -15.39
C SER A 53 -3.04 32.06 -15.68
N PRO A 54 -3.95 31.56 -14.80
CA PRO A 54 -4.74 30.38 -15.11
C PRO A 54 -5.41 30.57 -16.47
N LEU A 55 -5.31 29.55 -17.33
CA LEU A 55 -5.63 29.62 -18.76
C LEU A 55 -6.90 30.44 -19.00
N LYS A 56 -6.73 31.68 -19.48
CA LYS A 56 -7.87 32.51 -19.89
C LYS A 56 -8.58 31.76 -21.00
N PRO A 57 -9.93 31.65 -20.98
CA PRO A 57 -10.66 31.07 -22.09
C PRO A 57 -10.38 31.83 -23.39
N GLN A 58 -9.50 31.29 -24.22
CA GLN A 58 -9.33 31.77 -25.58
C GLN A 58 -10.55 31.30 -26.37
N ASN A 59 -11.60 32.12 -26.39
CA ASN A 59 -12.08 32.75 -27.63
C ASN A 59 -13.29 33.64 -27.36
N SER A 60 -13.25 34.86 -27.90
CA SER A 60 -14.40 35.78 -27.96
C SER A 60 -15.56 35.27 -28.82
N LEU A 61 -15.37 34.16 -29.54
CA LEU A 61 -16.39 33.44 -30.31
C LEU A 61 -17.39 32.66 -29.43
N LEU A 62 -17.11 32.48 -28.13
CA LEU A 62 -17.96 31.72 -27.21
C LEU A 62 -19.07 32.55 -26.53
N ALA A 63 -19.19 33.85 -26.84
CA ALA A 63 -20.23 34.70 -26.24
C ALA A 63 -21.66 34.26 -26.62
N ASP A 64 -21.84 33.82 -27.88
CA ASP A 64 -23.13 33.40 -28.45
C ASP A 64 -23.28 31.86 -28.54
N PHE A 65 -22.35 31.09 -27.97
CA PHE A 65 -22.40 29.63 -28.07
C PHE A 65 -23.43 29.03 -27.10
N VAL A 66 -24.51 28.48 -27.68
CA VAL A 66 -25.58 27.79 -26.96
C VAL A 66 -25.40 26.28 -27.08
N LEU A 67 -25.41 25.57 -25.94
CA LEU A 67 -25.39 24.11 -25.90
C LEU A 67 -26.75 23.57 -26.34
N ASP A 68 -26.82 23.11 -27.59
CA ASP A 68 -28.06 22.75 -28.29
C ASP A 68 -28.25 21.22 -28.45
N ASP A 69 -28.95 20.78 -29.51
CA ASP A 69 -29.23 19.38 -29.80
C ASP A 69 -28.22 18.70 -30.75
N LYS A 70 -27.20 19.41 -31.26
CA LYS A 70 -26.30 18.86 -32.28
C LYS A 70 -25.27 17.87 -31.68
N PRO A 71 -24.92 16.78 -32.38
CA PRO A 71 -23.90 15.81 -31.92
C PRO A 71 -22.46 16.33 -31.99
N ASN A 72 -22.28 17.60 -32.36
CA ASN A 72 -20.97 18.25 -32.51
C ASN A 72 -20.24 18.38 -31.16
N HIS A 73 -18.90 18.39 -31.24
CA HIS A 73 -17.98 18.61 -30.13
C HIS A 73 -18.09 17.60 -28.97
N ILE A 74 -18.41 16.35 -29.28
CA ILE A 74 -18.38 15.24 -28.32
C ILE A 74 -17.19 14.32 -28.63
N PHE A 75 -16.33 14.12 -27.63
CA PHE A 75 -15.18 13.21 -27.67
C PHE A 75 -15.28 12.20 -26.54
N THR A 76 -15.02 10.93 -26.83
CA THR A 76 -15.18 9.83 -25.88
C THR A 76 -13.90 9.00 -25.77
N PHE A 77 -13.55 8.53 -24.57
CA PHE A 77 -12.45 7.58 -24.39
C PHE A 77 -12.79 6.55 -23.31
N ALA A 78 -12.21 5.36 -23.41
CA ALA A 78 -12.35 4.31 -22.41
C ALA A 78 -11.12 4.21 -21.51
N HIS A 79 -11.34 3.76 -20.28
CA HIS A 79 -10.33 3.54 -19.26
C HIS A 79 -10.60 2.19 -18.59
N ILE A 80 -9.56 1.35 -18.52
CA ILE A 80 -9.50 0.13 -17.70
C ILE A 80 -8.22 0.16 -16.86
N SER A 81 -8.19 -0.64 -15.80
CA SER A 81 -7.05 -0.75 -14.89
C SER A 81 -7.04 -2.12 -14.22
N ASP A 82 -5.87 -2.51 -13.71
CA ASP A 82 -5.70 -3.66 -12.82
C ASP A 82 -6.26 -4.93 -13.46
N LEU A 83 -5.62 -5.34 -14.56
CA LEU A 83 -6.00 -6.48 -15.38
C LEU A 83 -5.57 -7.80 -14.75
N HIS A 84 -4.33 -7.83 -14.26
CA HIS A 84 -3.66 -8.97 -13.64
C HIS A 84 -3.87 -10.28 -14.39
N LEU A 85 -3.38 -10.34 -15.63
CA LEU A 85 -3.32 -11.60 -16.37
C LEU A 85 -2.39 -12.57 -15.63
N SER A 86 -2.93 -13.73 -15.24
CA SER A 86 -2.31 -14.64 -14.28
C SER A 86 -2.27 -16.06 -14.84
N LYS A 87 -1.11 -16.71 -14.79
CA LYS A 87 -0.97 -18.15 -15.07
C LYS A 87 -1.52 -19.04 -13.95
N PHE A 88 -1.84 -18.46 -12.78
CA PHE A 88 -2.32 -19.19 -11.61
C PHE A 88 -3.78 -18.89 -11.22
N ASN A 89 -4.32 -17.71 -11.57
CA ASN A 89 -5.70 -17.35 -11.24
C ASN A 89 -6.69 -17.81 -12.32
N SER A 90 -7.60 -18.72 -11.97
CA SER A 90 -8.60 -19.31 -12.89
C SER A 90 -9.98 -18.64 -12.83
N ALA A 91 -10.07 -17.40 -12.35
CA ALA A 91 -11.27 -16.57 -12.45
C ALA A 91 -10.90 -15.08 -12.55
N GLY A 92 -11.76 -14.31 -13.23
CA GLY A 92 -11.50 -12.90 -13.50
C GLY A 92 -10.35 -12.69 -14.49
N GLY A 93 -9.63 -11.57 -14.33
CA GLY A 93 -8.40 -11.23 -15.07
C GLY A 93 -8.54 -11.43 -16.59
N VAL A 94 -7.84 -12.44 -17.12
CA VAL A 94 -7.94 -12.91 -18.52
C VAL A 94 -9.39 -12.91 -19.04
N MET A 95 -10.33 -13.50 -18.29
CA MET A 95 -11.73 -13.62 -18.72
C MET A 95 -12.42 -12.27 -18.81
N HIS A 96 -12.13 -11.34 -17.90
CA HIS A 96 -12.72 -10.00 -17.93
C HIS A 96 -12.08 -9.13 -19.01
N LEU A 97 -10.76 -9.27 -19.27
CA LEU A 97 -10.12 -8.61 -20.41
C LEU A 97 -10.74 -9.09 -21.74
N LEU A 98 -10.84 -10.40 -21.96
CA LEU A 98 -11.42 -10.94 -23.19
C LEU A 98 -12.89 -10.56 -23.37
N HIS A 99 -13.68 -10.54 -22.29
CA HIS A 99 -15.06 -10.06 -22.37
C HIS A 99 -15.16 -8.54 -22.60
N PHE A 100 -14.25 -7.74 -22.02
CA PHE A 100 -14.17 -6.31 -22.32
C PHE A 100 -13.83 -6.08 -23.81
N LEU A 101 -12.76 -6.71 -24.30
CA LEU A 101 -12.29 -6.58 -25.68
C LEU A 101 -13.28 -7.08 -26.72
N ASN A 102 -13.97 -8.21 -26.49
CA ASN A 102 -14.94 -8.74 -27.47
C ASN A 102 -16.37 -8.18 -27.32
N SER A 103 -16.74 -7.63 -26.16
CA SER A 103 -18.15 -7.24 -25.89
C SER A 103 -18.33 -5.75 -25.67
N ALA A 104 -17.53 -5.14 -24.78
CA ALA A 104 -17.71 -3.77 -24.33
C ALA A 104 -16.98 -2.73 -25.20
N LEU A 105 -15.72 -3.02 -25.59
CA LEU A 105 -14.92 -2.08 -26.36
C LEU A 105 -15.51 -1.77 -27.75
N PRO A 106 -15.99 -2.76 -28.55
CA PRO A 106 -16.71 -2.49 -29.80
C PRO A 106 -18.09 -1.86 -29.55
N PHE A 107 -18.77 -2.25 -28.48
CA PHE A 107 -20.08 -1.71 -28.11
C PHE A 107 -20.04 -0.21 -27.82
N ILE A 108 -18.98 0.28 -27.16
CA ILE A 108 -18.75 1.71 -26.97
C ILE A 108 -18.18 2.35 -28.25
N SER A 109 -17.17 1.72 -28.86
CA SER A 109 -16.34 2.32 -29.93
C SER A 109 -15.82 3.74 -29.59
N PRO A 110 -14.94 3.86 -28.57
CA PRO A 110 -14.38 5.12 -28.07
C PRO A 110 -13.11 5.55 -28.81
N ARG A 111 -12.77 6.85 -28.82
CA ARG A 111 -11.65 7.41 -29.59
C ARG A 111 -10.27 6.89 -29.18
N HIS A 112 -10.07 6.66 -27.89
CA HIS A 112 -8.86 6.05 -27.32
C HIS A 112 -9.23 5.08 -26.18
N LEU A 113 -8.31 4.17 -25.85
CA LEU A 113 -8.37 3.25 -24.72
C LEU A 113 -7.10 3.36 -23.86
N PHE A 114 -7.25 3.80 -22.62
CA PHE A 114 -6.16 3.88 -21.64
C PHE A 114 -6.19 2.71 -20.65
N ILE A 115 -5.02 2.14 -20.36
CA ILE A 115 -4.84 1.03 -19.42
C ILE A 115 -3.88 1.44 -18.31
N THR A 116 -4.38 1.70 -17.09
CA THR A 116 -3.58 2.30 -16.00
C THR A 116 -2.84 1.29 -15.12
N GLY A 117 -2.14 0.35 -15.74
CA GLY A 117 -1.22 -0.57 -15.06
C GLY A 117 -1.83 -1.83 -14.46
N ASP A 118 -0.94 -2.61 -13.85
CA ASP A 118 -1.14 -3.99 -13.38
C ASP A 118 -1.70 -4.87 -14.50
N LEU A 119 -0.94 -4.91 -15.60
CA LEU A 119 -1.24 -5.69 -16.81
C LEU A 119 -1.12 -7.19 -16.51
N THR A 120 -0.09 -7.57 -15.74
CA THR A 120 0.23 -8.94 -15.32
C THR A 120 -0.03 -9.17 -13.81
N ASP A 121 -0.25 -10.42 -13.40
CA ASP A 121 -0.46 -10.74 -11.97
C ASP A 121 0.86 -10.96 -11.23
N GLY A 122 1.93 -11.39 -11.90
CA GLY A 122 3.32 -11.35 -11.40
C GLY A 122 3.56 -12.01 -10.03
N LYS A 123 2.60 -12.77 -9.50
CA LYS A 123 2.57 -13.35 -8.16
C LYS A 123 2.79 -14.85 -8.29
N ASP A 124 3.52 -15.43 -7.34
CA ASP A 124 3.66 -16.90 -7.33
C ASP A 124 2.32 -17.60 -7.06
N LYS A 125 2.28 -18.91 -7.33
CA LYS A 125 1.10 -19.77 -7.13
C LYS A 125 0.52 -19.72 -5.71
N ASN A 126 1.35 -19.43 -4.71
CA ASN A 126 0.97 -19.35 -3.30
C ASN A 126 0.60 -17.91 -2.87
N LYS A 127 0.79 -16.93 -3.77
CA LYS A 127 0.64 -15.48 -3.57
C LYS A 127 1.58 -14.91 -2.51
N ILE A 128 2.75 -15.53 -2.30
CA ILE A 128 3.74 -15.10 -1.30
C ILE A 128 4.73 -14.10 -1.92
N GLY A 129 5.62 -14.54 -2.80
CA GLY A 129 6.56 -13.69 -3.54
C GLY A 129 5.96 -13.11 -4.83
N SER A 130 6.84 -12.54 -5.65
CA SER A 130 6.52 -12.07 -7.00
C SER A 130 7.73 -12.07 -7.95
N GLN A 131 7.45 -12.21 -9.25
CA GLN A 131 8.40 -12.11 -10.36
C GLN A 131 7.64 -11.87 -11.67
N GLN A 132 8.37 -11.46 -12.72
CA GLN A 132 7.81 -11.45 -14.06
C GLN A 132 7.66 -12.87 -14.62
N TYR A 133 6.54 -13.15 -15.30
CA TYR A 133 6.27 -14.39 -16.01
C TYR A 133 6.06 -14.09 -17.49
N LEU A 134 6.96 -14.59 -18.34
CA LEU A 134 6.91 -14.35 -19.79
C LEU A 134 5.56 -14.77 -20.40
N GLU A 135 4.93 -15.84 -19.90
CA GLU A 135 3.65 -16.29 -20.43
C GLU A 135 2.50 -15.30 -20.17
N GLU A 136 2.54 -14.55 -19.07
CA GLU A 136 1.53 -13.52 -18.74
C GLU A 136 1.65 -12.32 -19.69
N TRP A 137 2.89 -11.92 -19.99
CA TRP A 137 3.20 -10.87 -20.97
C TRP A 137 2.88 -11.27 -22.42
N VAL A 138 3.23 -12.50 -22.81
CA VAL A 138 2.85 -13.07 -24.11
C VAL A 138 1.33 -13.16 -24.25
N ALA A 139 0.61 -13.58 -23.21
CA ALA A 139 -0.85 -13.62 -23.22
C ALA A 139 -1.49 -12.23 -23.35
N TYR A 140 -0.95 -11.22 -22.66
CA TYR A 140 -1.37 -9.83 -22.80
C TYR A 140 -1.15 -9.31 -24.23
N ASN A 141 0.06 -9.45 -24.76
CA ASN A 141 0.41 -8.98 -26.11
C ASN A 141 -0.41 -9.70 -27.20
N ASN A 142 -0.63 -11.01 -27.05
CA ASN A 142 -1.49 -11.78 -27.94
C ASN A 142 -2.96 -11.35 -27.86
N ALA A 143 -3.48 -10.96 -26.70
CA ALA A 143 -4.82 -10.38 -26.60
C ALA A 143 -4.91 -9.06 -27.38
N LEU A 144 -3.93 -8.15 -27.24
CA LEU A 144 -3.92 -6.89 -27.99
C LEU A 144 -3.85 -7.12 -29.52
N LYS A 145 -3.03 -8.08 -29.96
CA LYS A 145 -2.91 -8.49 -31.38
C LYS A 145 -4.19 -9.13 -31.92
N ASN A 146 -4.76 -10.10 -31.21
CA ASN A 146 -5.95 -10.85 -31.66
C ASN A 146 -7.20 -9.95 -31.83
N PHE A 147 -7.27 -8.84 -31.08
CA PHE A 147 -8.33 -7.84 -31.22
C PHE A 147 -7.93 -6.63 -32.10
N GLY A 148 -6.78 -6.69 -32.78
CA GLY A 148 -6.33 -5.68 -33.75
C GLY A 148 -5.99 -4.32 -33.15
N LEU A 149 -5.66 -4.25 -31.85
CA LEU A 149 -5.60 -2.98 -31.10
C LEU A 149 -4.29 -2.21 -31.29
N LEU A 150 -3.20 -2.90 -31.61
CA LEU A 150 -1.87 -2.30 -31.78
C LEU A 150 -1.71 -1.51 -33.08
N GLU A 151 -2.51 -1.84 -34.11
CA GLU A 151 -2.46 -1.22 -35.44
C GLU A 151 -3.64 -0.25 -35.67
N ARG A 152 -4.63 -0.27 -34.77
CA ARG A 152 -5.84 0.58 -34.87
C ARG A 152 -5.45 2.05 -34.75
N ASP A 153 -6.02 2.89 -35.63
CA ASP A 153 -5.74 4.32 -35.70
C ASP A 153 -4.23 4.63 -35.81
N ASN A 154 -3.51 3.84 -36.63
CA ASN A 154 -2.06 3.91 -36.82
C ASN A 154 -1.22 3.71 -35.53
N GLY A 155 -1.82 3.09 -34.50
CA GLY A 155 -1.22 2.92 -33.18
C GLY A 155 -1.63 3.99 -32.15
N GLU A 156 -2.37 5.03 -32.54
CA GLU A 156 -2.85 6.08 -31.61
C GLU A 156 -4.16 5.73 -30.89
N PHE A 157 -4.60 4.47 -30.98
CA PHE A 157 -5.82 4.00 -30.31
C PHE A 157 -5.63 3.62 -28.83
N LEU A 158 -4.58 2.87 -28.49
CA LEU A 158 -4.42 2.24 -27.17
C LEU A 158 -3.09 2.61 -26.51
N PHE A 159 -3.15 3.01 -25.25
CA PHE A 159 -1.97 3.35 -24.45
C PHE A 159 -2.04 2.70 -23.07
N ASP A 160 -1.07 1.84 -22.77
CA ASP A 160 -0.86 1.25 -21.46
C ASP A 160 0.28 1.93 -20.69
N GLN A 161 0.38 1.61 -19.40
CA GLN A 161 1.50 1.96 -18.53
C GLN A 161 1.77 0.78 -17.58
N ARG A 162 2.88 0.82 -16.83
CA ARG A 162 3.16 -0.16 -15.77
C ARG A 162 2.36 0.13 -14.52
N GLY A 163 1.90 -0.92 -13.86
CA GLY A 163 1.58 -0.88 -12.43
C GLY A 163 2.64 -1.56 -11.57
N ASN A 164 2.44 -1.58 -10.25
CA ASN A 164 3.44 -2.09 -9.32
C ASN A 164 3.75 -3.58 -9.53
N HIS A 165 2.80 -4.34 -10.07
CA HIS A 165 3.00 -5.71 -10.50
C HIS A 165 3.96 -5.86 -11.69
N ASP A 166 3.82 -4.98 -12.68
CA ASP A 166 4.58 -5.00 -13.93
C ASP A 166 6.05 -4.56 -13.71
N CYS A 167 6.41 -4.20 -12.48
CA CYS A 167 7.78 -3.96 -12.03
C CYS A 167 8.20 -4.77 -10.80
N PHE A 168 7.53 -5.89 -10.48
CA PHE A 168 8.04 -6.83 -9.47
C PHE A 168 9.27 -7.60 -9.95
N ASN A 169 10.32 -7.61 -9.13
CA ASN A 169 11.53 -8.42 -9.32
C ASN A 169 12.23 -8.10 -10.66
N ILE A 170 12.59 -6.82 -10.87
CA ILE A 170 13.28 -6.32 -12.07
C ILE A 170 14.40 -5.37 -11.64
N PRO A 171 15.68 -5.62 -11.96
CA PRO A 171 16.80 -4.83 -11.43
C PRO A 171 16.91 -3.42 -12.02
N SER A 172 16.50 -3.22 -13.29
CA SER A 172 16.47 -1.91 -13.95
C SER A 172 15.55 -1.92 -15.18
N TRP A 173 15.27 -0.74 -15.75
CA TRP A 173 14.53 -0.61 -17.01
C TRP A 173 15.19 -1.32 -18.20
N ASN A 174 16.53 -1.36 -18.25
CA ASN A 174 17.28 -2.00 -19.33
C ASN A 174 17.47 -3.53 -19.14
N SER A 175 16.83 -4.12 -18.14
CA SER A 175 16.91 -5.56 -17.88
C SER A 175 16.13 -6.36 -18.92
N SER A 176 16.66 -7.53 -19.32
CA SER A 176 15.93 -8.55 -20.09
C SER A 176 14.70 -9.10 -19.36
N LEU A 177 14.55 -8.83 -18.07
CA LEU A 177 13.36 -9.14 -17.28
C LEU A 177 12.26 -8.07 -17.39
N ASN A 178 12.52 -6.91 -18.01
CA ASN A 178 11.56 -5.83 -18.20
C ASN A 178 10.65 -6.08 -19.41
N TYR A 179 9.87 -7.17 -19.38
CA TYR A 179 8.99 -7.56 -20.49
C TYR A 179 7.99 -6.47 -20.90
N TYR A 180 7.71 -5.47 -20.05
CA TYR A 180 6.93 -4.29 -20.45
C TYR A 180 7.53 -3.56 -21.67
N SER A 181 8.85 -3.40 -21.80
CA SER A 181 9.44 -2.71 -22.96
C SER A 181 9.34 -3.50 -24.27
N GLU A 182 8.96 -4.78 -24.22
CA GLU A 182 8.83 -5.67 -25.38
C GLU A 182 7.35 -5.99 -25.71
N TYR A 183 6.55 -6.31 -24.69
CA TYR A 183 5.20 -6.88 -24.82
C TYR A 183 4.05 -5.89 -24.58
N SER A 184 4.30 -4.72 -23.99
CA SER A 184 3.28 -3.67 -23.88
C SER A 184 3.00 -2.98 -25.22
N ALA A 185 1.98 -2.13 -25.27
CA ALA A 185 1.73 -1.26 -26.41
C ALA A 185 2.64 -0.03 -26.40
N THR A 186 2.72 0.68 -25.26
CA THR A 186 3.42 1.97 -25.17
C THR A 186 4.94 1.83 -25.07
N LYS A 187 5.44 0.77 -24.40
CA LYS A 187 6.87 0.40 -24.29
C LYS A 187 7.81 1.47 -23.70
N SER A 188 7.28 2.55 -23.12
CA SER A 188 8.06 3.70 -22.63
C SER A 188 7.82 4.02 -21.15
N GLN A 189 8.77 4.73 -20.52
CA GLN A 189 8.63 5.29 -19.17
C GLN A 189 7.76 6.55 -19.17
N GLY A 190 6.45 6.37 -19.35
CA GLY A 190 5.48 7.44 -19.53
C GLY A 190 5.51 8.04 -20.94
N TYR A 191 4.47 8.81 -21.26
CA TYR A 191 4.21 9.34 -22.61
C TYR A 191 3.42 10.65 -22.56
N VAL A 192 3.35 11.35 -23.69
CA VAL A 192 2.39 12.44 -23.93
C VAL A 192 1.65 12.17 -25.23
N LEU A 193 0.33 12.16 -25.18
CA LEU A 193 -0.56 12.16 -26.35
C LEU A 193 -1.29 13.49 -26.44
N LYS A 194 -1.36 14.08 -27.63
CA LYS A 194 -2.00 15.38 -27.89
C LYS A 194 -3.14 15.21 -28.88
N THR A 195 -4.36 15.04 -28.38
CA THR A 195 -5.54 14.89 -29.23
C THR A 195 -6.05 16.27 -29.65
N ASN A 196 -5.72 16.69 -30.87
CA ASN A 196 -6.28 17.90 -31.50
C ASN A 196 -7.55 17.52 -32.27
N LEU A 197 -8.66 18.21 -31.98
CA LEU A 197 -9.98 17.96 -32.59
C LEU A 197 -10.48 19.15 -33.43
N GLY A 198 -9.64 20.16 -33.65
CA GLY A 198 -9.97 21.40 -34.38
C GLY A 198 -10.83 22.39 -33.58
N TYR A 199 -11.75 21.90 -32.74
CA TYR A 199 -12.56 22.71 -31.82
C TYR A 199 -12.02 22.74 -30.39
N ALA A 200 -11.14 21.81 -30.03
CA ALA A 200 -10.52 21.66 -28.71
C ALA A 200 -9.20 20.90 -28.82
N GLN A 201 -8.31 21.06 -27.84
CA GLN A 201 -7.07 20.31 -27.72
C GLN A 201 -6.96 19.67 -26.32
N TYR A 202 -6.86 18.35 -26.26
CA TYR A 202 -6.67 17.61 -25.02
C TYR A 202 -5.24 17.03 -24.93
N CYS A 203 -4.68 17.03 -23.74
CA CYS A 203 -3.37 16.41 -23.47
C CYS A 203 -3.55 15.24 -22.49
N PHE A 204 -2.95 14.09 -22.81
CA PHE A 204 -2.86 12.94 -21.92
C PHE A 204 -1.38 12.74 -21.56
N VAL A 205 -1.04 12.83 -20.28
CA VAL A 205 0.34 12.77 -19.78
C VAL A 205 0.47 11.62 -18.79
N ALA A 206 1.26 10.59 -19.12
CA ALA A 206 1.48 9.46 -18.23
C ALA A 206 2.84 9.50 -17.54
N SER A 207 2.88 9.20 -16.24
CA SER A 207 4.12 9.13 -15.44
C SER A 207 4.35 7.72 -14.86
N ASP A 208 5.50 7.12 -15.18
CA ASP A 208 5.93 5.82 -14.68
C ASP A 208 6.54 5.97 -13.26
N ALA A 209 5.73 5.73 -12.22
CA ALA A 209 6.13 5.82 -10.81
C ALA A 209 6.60 4.47 -10.20
N CYS A 210 6.78 3.45 -11.03
CA CYS A 210 7.36 2.16 -10.63
C CYS A 210 8.80 2.35 -10.09
N PRO A 211 9.20 1.62 -9.04
CA PRO A 211 10.57 1.68 -8.52
C PRO A 211 11.63 1.38 -9.57
N LYS A 212 12.70 2.21 -9.61
CA LYS A 212 13.77 2.08 -10.62
C LYS A 212 14.53 0.76 -10.50
N ALA A 213 14.62 0.22 -9.28
CA ALA A 213 14.91 -1.18 -9.01
C ALA A 213 13.66 -1.81 -8.36
N GLY A 214 13.03 -2.72 -9.09
CA GLY A 214 11.74 -3.34 -8.80
C GLY A 214 11.87 -4.46 -7.79
N ILE A 215 11.60 -4.16 -6.51
CA ILE A 215 11.69 -5.11 -5.40
C ILE A 215 10.54 -6.14 -5.48
N THR A 216 10.80 -7.39 -5.07
CA THR A 216 9.76 -8.41 -4.93
C THR A 216 8.94 -8.23 -3.63
N ARG A 217 7.72 -8.78 -3.60
CA ARG A 217 6.76 -8.62 -2.48
C ARG A 217 7.31 -9.13 -1.14
N PRO A 218 6.91 -8.54 0.02
CA PRO A 218 5.81 -7.58 0.20
C PRO A 218 6.16 -6.10 0.03
N MET A 219 7.38 -5.74 -0.38
CA MET A 219 7.68 -4.36 -0.80
C MET A 219 7.15 -4.09 -2.22
N ASN A 220 7.24 -2.82 -2.67
CA ASN A 220 6.68 -2.30 -3.92
C ASN A 220 5.14 -2.24 -3.90
N PHE A 221 4.60 -1.58 -2.87
CA PHE A 221 3.23 -1.05 -2.82
C PHE A 221 3.19 0.47 -3.09
N PHE A 222 4.19 1.25 -2.66
CA PHE A 222 4.24 2.69 -2.94
C PHE A 222 5.03 3.01 -4.21
N GLY A 223 4.55 4.00 -4.98
CA GLY A 223 5.28 4.54 -6.13
C GLY A 223 6.18 5.72 -5.74
N TYR A 224 7.13 6.10 -6.58
CA TYR A 224 7.86 7.37 -6.43
C TYR A 224 8.28 8.00 -7.76
N LEU A 225 8.45 9.33 -7.75
CA LEU A 225 9.02 10.10 -8.86
C LEU A 225 10.20 10.92 -8.32
N THR A 226 11.39 10.75 -8.89
CA THR A 226 12.61 11.49 -8.54
C THR A 226 12.54 12.95 -9.00
N ALA A 227 13.46 13.80 -8.54
CA ALA A 227 13.53 15.20 -8.99
C ALA A 227 13.58 15.33 -10.53
N LYS A 228 14.33 14.44 -11.20
CA LYS A 228 14.41 14.35 -12.67
C LYS A 228 13.09 13.90 -13.32
N ASP A 229 12.31 13.06 -12.66
CA ASP A 229 11.02 12.60 -13.20
C ASP A 229 9.96 13.70 -13.02
N ILE A 230 10.05 14.52 -11.97
CA ILE A 230 9.26 15.75 -11.78
C ILE A 230 9.64 16.82 -12.81
N GLU A 231 10.93 16.98 -13.11
CA GLU A 231 11.42 17.89 -14.15
C GLU A 231 10.95 17.47 -15.56
N LYS A 232 10.97 16.17 -15.87
CA LYS A 232 10.35 15.62 -17.09
C LYS A 232 8.86 15.95 -17.15
N LEU A 233 8.12 15.69 -16.07
CA LEU A 233 6.68 15.97 -15.97
C LEU A 233 6.37 17.48 -16.06
N GLU A 234 7.24 18.33 -15.51
CA GLU A 234 7.15 19.78 -15.59
C GLU A 234 7.24 20.27 -17.05
N ASN A 235 8.23 19.77 -17.79
CA ASN A 235 8.40 20.09 -19.21
C ASN A 235 7.19 19.61 -20.04
N GLN A 236 6.70 18.40 -19.78
CA GLN A 236 5.51 17.85 -20.45
C GLN A 236 4.25 18.70 -20.17
N ILE A 237 4.01 19.09 -18.92
CA ILE A 237 2.83 19.88 -18.55
C ILE A 237 2.93 21.34 -19.04
N LYS A 238 4.08 22.00 -18.85
CA LYS A 238 4.24 23.45 -19.12
C LYS A 238 4.63 23.79 -20.56
N SER A 239 5.23 22.85 -21.30
CA SER A 239 5.57 23.01 -22.71
C SER A 239 4.63 22.21 -23.60
N ASP A 240 4.64 20.87 -23.49
CA ASP A 240 3.92 20.01 -24.45
C ASP A 240 2.40 20.18 -24.42
N CYS A 241 1.82 20.38 -23.23
CA CYS A 241 0.39 20.54 -23.01
C CYS A 241 -0.06 21.99 -22.81
N LYS A 242 0.81 22.98 -23.05
CA LYS A 242 0.61 24.40 -22.67
C LYS A 242 -0.71 25.01 -23.14
N ASN A 243 -1.18 24.62 -24.33
CA ASN A 243 -2.35 25.20 -24.98
C ASN A 243 -3.60 24.30 -24.90
N SER A 244 -3.59 23.26 -24.06
CA SER A 244 -4.71 22.29 -23.97
C SER A 244 -5.82 22.74 -23.03
N ASP A 245 -7.07 22.60 -23.46
CA ASP A 245 -8.27 22.87 -22.66
C ASP A 245 -8.30 22.01 -21.38
N HIS A 246 -7.93 20.74 -21.54
CA HIS A 246 -7.85 19.76 -20.47
C HIS A 246 -6.54 19.00 -20.54
N ILE A 247 -5.91 18.82 -19.36
CA ILE A 247 -4.81 17.90 -19.14
C ILE A 247 -5.34 16.75 -18.29
N PHE A 248 -5.27 15.55 -18.84
CA PHE A 248 -5.54 14.28 -18.19
C PHE A 248 -4.20 13.66 -17.79
N MET A 249 -3.90 13.59 -16.50
CA MET A 249 -2.71 12.88 -16.03
C MET A 249 -3.05 11.42 -15.77
N LEU A 250 -2.14 10.51 -16.12
CA LEU A 250 -2.28 9.08 -15.89
C LEU A 250 -1.10 8.57 -15.07
N ASN A 251 -1.39 7.78 -14.05
CA ASN A 251 -0.40 7.06 -13.24
C ASN A 251 -1.14 5.87 -12.62
N HIS A 252 -0.55 4.69 -12.59
CA HIS A 252 -1.15 3.55 -11.89
C HIS A 252 -1.43 3.87 -10.41
N TYR A 253 -0.47 4.49 -9.72
CA TYR A 253 -0.55 4.78 -8.29
C TYR A 253 -1.37 6.07 -8.01
N PRO A 254 -2.30 6.04 -7.04
CA PRO A 254 -2.94 7.23 -6.47
C PRO A 254 -1.95 8.28 -5.92
N VAL A 255 -2.40 9.53 -5.86
CA VAL A 255 -1.60 10.68 -5.41
C VAL A 255 -1.10 10.48 -3.98
N GLY A 256 -1.97 10.06 -3.06
CA GLY A 256 -1.61 9.81 -1.65
C GLY A 256 -0.65 8.63 -1.42
N ILE A 257 -0.34 7.85 -2.47
CA ILE A 257 0.50 6.63 -2.45
C ILE A 257 1.75 6.82 -3.34
N THR A 258 1.85 7.92 -4.06
CA THR A 258 3.02 8.29 -4.87
C THR A 258 3.91 9.27 -4.12
N LYS A 259 5.18 8.93 -3.92
CA LYS A 259 6.16 9.80 -3.27
C LYS A 259 6.84 10.71 -4.30
N TYR A 260 6.37 11.95 -4.40
CA TYR A 260 6.89 12.94 -5.33
C TYR A 260 8.16 13.63 -4.79
N GLY A 261 9.18 13.76 -5.65
CA GLY A 261 10.31 14.64 -5.44
C GLY A 261 9.99 16.12 -5.74
N THR A 262 11.02 16.91 -5.97
CA THR A 262 10.92 18.35 -6.26
C THR A 262 12.04 18.74 -7.24
N SER A 263 11.71 19.43 -8.32
CA SER A 263 12.70 20.03 -9.25
C SER A 263 13.19 21.37 -8.68
N ILE A 264 14.11 22.05 -9.38
CA ILE A 264 14.53 23.41 -9.00
C ILE A 264 13.36 24.41 -9.14
N SER A 265 12.45 24.15 -10.09
CA SER A 265 11.39 25.05 -10.55
C SER A 265 9.98 24.70 -10.06
N SER A 266 9.72 23.47 -9.61
CA SER A 266 8.38 23.02 -9.26
C SER A 266 8.33 21.74 -8.40
N ASN A 267 7.14 21.42 -7.93
CA ASN A 267 6.79 20.20 -7.20
C ASN A 267 5.41 19.70 -7.67
N PHE A 268 4.99 18.52 -7.24
CA PHE A 268 3.70 17.96 -7.70
C PHE A 268 2.49 18.84 -7.34
N ASP A 269 2.48 19.51 -6.19
CA ASP A 269 1.39 20.40 -5.79
C ASP A 269 1.27 21.62 -6.74
N SER A 270 2.39 22.11 -7.27
CA SER A 270 2.45 23.16 -8.29
C SER A 270 2.15 22.64 -9.71
N LEU A 271 2.63 21.44 -10.09
CA LEU A 271 2.36 20.85 -11.40
C LEU A 271 0.91 20.43 -11.56
N SER A 272 0.33 19.80 -10.52
CA SER A 272 -1.08 19.41 -10.47
C SER A 272 -2.02 20.58 -10.70
N SER A 273 -1.57 21.82 -10.44
CA SER A 273 -2.36 23.04 -10.72
C SER A 273 -2.87 23.16 -12.17
N HIS A 274 -2.22 22.47 -13.12
CA HIS A 274 -2.55 22.43 -14.54
C HIS A 274 -3.51 21.28 -14.93
N ILE A 275 -3.60 20.24 -14.10
CA ILE A 275 -4.39 19.03 -14.35
C ILE A 275 -5.89 19.33 -14.23
N SER A 276 -6.70 18.64 -15.02
CA SER A 276 -8.17 18.58 -14.86
C SER A 276 -8.60 17.26 -14.22
N VAL A 277 -8.04 16.13 -14.66
CA VAL A 277 -8.32 14.80 -14.13
C VAL A 277 -7.02 13.99 -13.99
N TYR A 278 -6.87 13.27 -12.88
CA TYR A 278 -5.84 12.27 -12.61
C TYR A 278 -6.51 10.88 -12.63
N LEU A 279 -6.02 9.98 -13.49
CA LEU A 279 -6.57 8.64 -13.73
C LEU A 279 -5.60 7.58 -13.19
N CYS A 280 -6.11 6.72 -12.30
CA CYS A 280 -5.33 5.71 -11.57
C CYS A 280 -6.14 4.44 -11.26
N GLY A 281 -5.45 3.45 -10.67
CA GLY A 281 -5.99 2.16 -10.22
C GLY A 281 -5.37 1.75 -8.88
N HIS A 282 -4.72 0.57 -8.83
CA HIS A 282 -3.86 0.09 -7.75
C HIS A 282 -4.55 -0.33 -6.43
N LEU A 283 -5.54 0.42 -5.91
CA LEU A 283 -6.21 0.04 -4.66
C LEU A 283 -7.40 -0.91 -4.85
N HIS A 284 -7.96 -0.97 -6.06
CA HIS A 284 -9.13 -1.79 -6.40
C HIS A 284 -10.38 -1.42 -5.58
N TYR A 285 -11.50 -2.12 -5.78
CA TYR A 285 -12.58 -2.08 -4.78
C TYR A 285 -12.20 -2.86 -3.51
N LEU A 286 -11.47 -2.18 -2.62
CA LEU A 286 -11.03 -2.68 -1.31
C LEU A 286 -12.13 -3.41 -0.53
N LEU A 287 -11.70 -4.45 0.21
CA LEU A 287 -12.55 -5.37 0.98
C LEU A 287 -13.57 -4.66 1.88
N PHE A 288 -14.70 -5.35 2.10
CA PHE A 288 -15.90 -4.85 2.78
C PHE A 288 -16.56 -3.62 2.11
N GLY A 289 -15.98 -3.10 1.03
CA GLY A 289 -16.46 -1.94 0.30
C GLY A 289 -15.85 -0.62 0.75
N LEU A 290 -14.74 -0.66 1.50
CA LEU A 290 -13.96 0.52 1.89
C LEU A 290 -13.37 1.27 0.69
N GLY A 291 -13.35 0.66 -0.50
CA GLY A 291 -12.92 1.26 -1.77
C GLY A 291 -14.02 1.41 -2.82
N LYS A 292 -15.31 1.23 -2.49
CA LYS A 292 -16.42 1.25 -3.47
C LYS A 292 -16.62 2.59 -4.21
N ASN A 293 -15.99 3.67 -3.76
CA ASN A 293 -15.99 4.97 -4.44
C ASN A 293 -14.68 5.72 -4.13
N LEU A 294 -13.56 5.18 -4.60
CA LEU A 294 -12.24 5.82 -4.57
C LEU A 294 -12.19 6.96 -5.61
N LYS A 295 -12.78 8.09 -5.24
CA LYS A 295 -12.79 9.35 -6.02
C LYS A 295 -12.61 10.52 -5.08
N TYR A 296 -11.80 11.51 -5.47
CA TYR A 296 -11.58 12.69 -4.66
C TYR A 296 -11.50 13.95 -5.53
N LEU A 297 -11.84 15.09 -4.92
CA LEU A 297 -11.86 16.39 -5.55
C LEU A 297 -10.85 17.28 -4.81
N HIS A 298 -9.61 17.27 -5.29
CA HIS A 298 -8.55 18.12 -4.76
C HIS A 298 -8.92 19.57 -5.07
N SER A 299 -9.01 20.41 -4.03
CA SER A 299 -9.52 21.77 -4.15
C SER A 299 -8.75 22.72 -3.23
N ALA A 300 -8.04 23.66 -3.84
CA ALA A 300 -7.27 24.72 -3.20
C ALA A 300 -7.82 26.10 -3.63
N PRO A 301 -7.46 27.22 -2.96
CA PRO A 301 -7.98 28.55 -3.32
C PRO A 301 -7.83 28.88 -4.81
N ASN A 302 -6.67 28.58 -5.41
CA ASN A 302 -6.36 28.93 -6.80
C ASN A 302 -6.45 27.75 -7.80
N HIS A 303 -6.70 26.51 -7.35
CA HIS A 303 -6.71 25.32 -8.22
C HIS A 303 -7.76 24.27 -7.82
N GLN A 304 -8.15 23.38 -8.74
CA GLN A 304 -8.99 22.20 -8.48
C GLN A 304 -8.74 21.10 -9.54
N PHE A 305 -8.61 19.83 -9.13
CA PHE A 305 -8.59 18.66 -10.03
C PHE A 305 -9.35 17.46 -9.45
N LEU A 306 -9.77 16.55 -10.34
CA LEU A 306 -10.40 15.27 -9.96
C LEU A 306 -9.35 14.15 -9.91
N GLU A 307 -9.26 13.44 -8.79
CA GLU A 307 -8.58 12.14 -8.72
C GLU A 307 -9.65 11.03 -8.83
N LEU A 308 -9.57 10.23 -9.89
CA LEU A 308 -10.60 9.25 -10.25
C LEU A 308 -9.99 7.85 -10.39
N GLU A 309 -9.73 7.21 -9.26
CA GLU A 309 -9.36 5.80 -9.26
C GLU A 309 -10.47 4.96 -9.90
N LEU A 310 -10.11 3.91 -10.62
CA LEU A 310 -11.03 2.99 -11.27
C LEU A 310 -11.09 1.66 -10.52
N GLY A 311 -12.32 1.14 -10.33
CA GLY A 311 -12.51 -0.23 -9.86
C GLY A 311 -11.92 -1.22 -10.86
N ASP A 312 -11.20 -2.21 -10.33
CA ASP A 312 -10.41 -3.17 -11.10
C ASP A 312 -11.21 -3.94 -12.16
N LEU A 313 -10.55 -4.21 -13.29
CA LEU A 313 -11.06 -5.17 -14.26
C LEU A 313 -10.93 -6.59 -13.73
N LYS A 314 -9.84 -6.92 -13.01
CA LYS A 314 -9.50 -8.26 -12.50
C LYS A 314 -10.65 -9.01 -11.82
N ASP A 315 -11.13 -8.55 -10.68
CA ASP A 315 -12.11 -9.25 -9.85
C ASP A 315 -13.50 -8.60 -9.97
N ASN A 316 -13.55 -7.28 -10.19
CA ASN A 316 -14.79 -6.52 -10.24
C ASN A 316 -15.36 -6.32 -11.64
N ALA A 317 -14.61 -6.58 -12.72
CA ALA A 317 -15.06 -6.45 -14.11
C ALA A 317 -15.59 -5.04 -14.45
N VAL A 318 -14.96 -4.00 -13.91
CA VAL A 318 -15.34 -2.60 -14.11
C VAL A 318 -14.46 -1.95 -15.18
N TYR A 319 -15.07 -1.09 -15.98
CA TYR A 319 -14.42 -0.16 -16.90
C TYR A 319 -15.06 1.22 -16.77
N ARG A 320 -14.42 2.26 -17.29
CA ARG A 320 -15.00 3.61 -17.35
C ARG A 320 -15.02 4.13 -18.78
N VAL A 321 -16.07 4.86 -19.11
CA VAL A 321 -16.16 5.64 -20.35
C VAL A 321 -16.29 7.10 -19.96
N TYR A 322 -15.39 7.93 -20.50
CA TYR A 322 -15.44 9.37 -20.44
C TYR A 322 -16.15 9.93 -21.69
N ALA A 323 -16.89 11.00 -21.52
CA ALA A 323 -17.53 11.77 -22.58
C ALA A 323 -17.32 13.26 -22.27
N ILE A 324 -16.50 13.91 -23.09
CA ILE A 324 -16.26 15.35 -23.02
C ILE A 324 -17.16 15.97 -24.08
N ASP A 325 -18.20 16.66 -23.63
CA ASP A 325 -19.24 17.28 -24.46
C ASP A 325 -19.07 18.79 -24.34
N ASN A 326 -18.58 19.44 -25.40
CA ASN A 326 -18.32 20.89 -25.44
C ASN A 326 -17.46 21.38 -24.26
N ASN A 327 -16.31 20.71 -24.04
CA ASN A 327 -15.34 20.95 -22.96
C ASN A 327 -15.95 20.87 -21.53
N ILE A 328 -16.95 19.98 -21.36
CA ILE A 328 -17.49 19.57 -20.05
C ILE A 328 -17.29 18.06 -19.90
N ILE A 329 -16.50 17.65 -18.91
CA ILE A 329 -16.07 16.28 -18.67
C ILE A 329 -17.14 15.51 -17.88
N SER A 330 -17.79 14.55 -18.54
CA SER A 330 -18.68 13.57 -17.89
C SER A 330 -18.10 12.16 -18.02
N PHE A 331 -18.50 11.24 -17.14
CA PHE A 331 -18.05 9.84 -17.20
C PHE A 331 -19.04 8.88 -16.53
N ALA A 332 -18.95 7.61 -16.88
CA ALA A 332 -19.67 6.52 -16.22
C ALA A 332 -18.75 5.32 -15.96
N ASP A 333 -18.75 4.84 -14.72
CA ASP A 333 -18.17 3.56 -14.33
C ASP A 333 -19.21 2.46 -14.61
N ILE A 334 -18.84 1.48 -15.42
CA ILE A 334 -19.72 0.45 -15.98
C ILE A 334 -19.15 -0.93 -15.61
N LYS A 335 -20.01 -1.86 -15.24
CA LYS A 335 -19.64 -3.25 -14.92
C LYS A 335 -20.06 -4.17 -16.07
N LEU A 336 -19.18 -5.06 -16.51
CA LEU A 336 -19.49 -6.01 -17.58
C LEU A 336 -20.73 -6.87 -17.19
N PRO A 337 -21.65 -7.16 -18.13
CA PRO A 337 -22.92 -7.86 -17.86
C PRO A 337 -22.74 -9.39 -17.73
N LEU A 338 -21.72 -9.85 -17.00
CA LEU A 338 -21.37 -11.27 -16.91
C LEU A 338 -22.22 -12.00 -15.85
N PRO A 339 -22.68 -13.25 -16.11
CA PRO A 339 -23.53 -14.00 -15.18
C PRO A 339 -22.93 -14.28 -13.80
N LYS A 340 -21.59 -14.26 -13.69
CA LYS A 340 -20.84 -14.40 -12.45
C LYS A 340 -19.58 -13.55 -12.52
N ILE A 341 -19.26 -12.84 -11.45
CA ILE A 341 -18.08 -11.97 -11.32
C ILE A 341 -17.44 -12.24 -9.93
N PRO A 342 -16.16 -12.65 -9.84
CA PRO A 342 -15.24 -12.92 -10.96
C PRO A 342 -15.70 -14.07 -11.87
N ALA A 343 -15.56 -13.88 -13.18
CA ALA A 343 -15.99 -14.83 -14.20
C ALA A 343 -15.06 -16.06 -14.22
N PRO A 344 -15.58 -17.29 -14.17
CA PRO A 344 -14.75 -18.49 -14.15
C PRO A 344 -14.08 -18.72 -15.50
N ASN A 345 -12.77 -19.00 -15.49
CA ASN A 345 -12.06 -19.46 -16.68
C ASN A 345 -12.39 -20.95 -16.94
N PRO A 346 -12.75 -21.36 -18.16
CA PRO A 346 -13.00 -22.76 -18.47
C PRO A 346 -11.75 -23.64 -18.33
N ASN A 347 -10.56 -23.11 -18.64
CA ASN A 347 -9.28 -23.79 -18.48
C ASN A 347 -8.64 -23.45 -17.14
N LYS A 348 -9.01 -24.20 -16.09
CA LYS A 348 -8.51 -23.96 -14.73
C LYS A 348 -7.03 -24.29 -14.52
N SER A 349 -6.47 -25.16 -15.35
CA SER A 349 -5.08 -25.64 -15.27
C SER A 349 -4.10 -24.74 -16.02
N ASN A 350 -4.54 -24.10 -17.11
CA ASN A 350 -3.79 -23.08 -17.83
C ASN A 350 -4.74 -21.93 -18.25
N PRO A 351 -4.99 -20.95 -17.35
CA PRO A 351 -5.91 -19.86 -17.62
C PRO A 351 -5.56 -19.02 -18.85
N LEU A 352 -4.27 -18.92 -19.19
CA LEU A 352 -3.76 -18.14 -20.31
C LEU A 352 -4.03 -18.80 -21.69
N GLN A 353 -4.40 -20.08 -21.72
CA GLN A 353 -4.74 -20.79 -22.96
C GLN A 353 -6.12 -20.39 -23.51
N THR A 354 -6.99 -19.78 -22.69
CA THR A 354 -8.24 -19.20 -23.19
C THR A 354 -7.93 -17.86 -23.83
N THR A 355 -8.03 -17.79 -25.16
CA THR A 355 -7.70 -16.61 -25.99
C THR A 355 -8.93 -15.92 -26.60
N SER A 356 -10.12 -16.53 -26.47
CA SER A 356 -11.38 -16.00 -26.99
C SER A 356 -12.55 -16.32 -26.06
N VAL A 357 -13.61 -15.52 -26.15
CA VAL A 357 -14.88 -15.68 -25.41
C VAL A 357 -16.03 -15.23 -26.29
N SER A 358 -17.23 -15.80 -26.12
CA SER A 358 -18.42 -15.31 -26.82
C SER A 358 -18.77 -13.88 -26.41
N ARG A 359 -19.26 -13.08 -27.37
CA ARG A 359 -19.77 -11.73 -27.13
C ARG A 359 -20.98 -11.76 -26.21
N VAL A 360 -21.01 -10.91 -25.19
CA VAL A 360 -22.10 -10.83 -24.20
C VAL A 360 -22.96 -9.58 -24.45
N PRO A 361 -24.29 -9.73 -24.64
CA PRO A 361 -25.18 -8.59 -24.82
C PRO A 361 -25.16 -7.62 -23.64
N HIS A 362 -25.15 -6.34 -23.93
CA HIS A 362 -25.16 -5.25 -22.97
C HIS A 362 -26.58 -4.66 -22.82
N PRO A 363 -27.04 -4.38 -21.59
CA PRO A 363 -28.17 -3.47 -21.41
C PRO A 363 -27.75 -2.05 -21.84
N PRO A 364 -28.69 -1.18 -22.26
CA PRO A 364 -28.36 0.17 -22.67
C PRO A 364 -27.50 0.95 -21.65
N VAL A 365 -26.32 1.39 -22.08
CA VAL A 365 -25.37 2.14 -21.23
C VAL A 365 -25.60 3.63 -21.42
N ILE A 366 -25.76 4.36 -20.32
CA ILE A 366 -26.24 5.75 -20.32
C ILE A 366 -25.21 6.66 -19.66
N ILE A 367 -24.71 7.65 -20.40
CA ILE A 367 -23.87 8.74 -19.91
C ILE A 367 -24.62 10.06 -20.10
N ILE A 368 -25.03 10.69 -19.00
CA ILE A 368 -25.67 12.01 -19.04
C ILE A 368 -24.56 13.06 -19.09
N THR A 369 -24.51 13.87 -20.15
CA THR A 369 -23.48 14.89 -20.35
C THR A 369 -23.96 16.29 -19.94
N ASN A 370 -25.23 16.60 -20.20
CA ASN A 370 -25.86 17.85 -19.76
C ASN A 370 -27.26 17.59 -19.15
N PRO A 371 -27.56 18.07 -17.92
CA PRO A 371 -26.65 18.67 -16.96
C PRO A 371 -25.67 17.66 -16.33
N LYS A 372 -24.44 18.12 -16.07
CA LYS A 372 -23.37 17.32 -15.46
C LYS A 372 -23.64 17.01 -13.97
N ASP A 373 -23.09 15.88 -13.49
CA ASP A 373 -23.08 15.51 -12.07
C ASP A 373 -22.28 16.52 -11.23
N ALA A 374 -22.98 17.22 -10.34
CA ALA A 374 -22.40 18.30 -9.54
C ALA A 374 -21.48 17.81 -8.41
N ARG A 375 -21.19 16.50 -8.31
CA ARG A 375 -20.11 15.97 -7.44
C ARG A 375 -18.72 16.06 -8.07
N TYR A 376 -18.65 16.34 -9.37
CA TYR A 376 -17.42 16.29 -10.16
C TYR A 376 -17.22 17.54 -11.03
N THR A 377 -17.84 18.67 -10.71
CA THR A 377 -17.73 19.91 -11.51
C THR A 377 -16.41 20.63 -11.22
N LEU A 378 -15.76 21.12 -12.27
CA LEU A 378 -14.51 21.86 -12.21
C LEU A 378 -14.73 23.29 -12.73
N PRO A 379 -15.39 24.20 -11.97
CA PRO A 379 -15.65 25.58 -12.41
C PRO A 379 -14.38 26.41 -12.77
N LYS A 380 -13.18 25.92 -12.44
CA LYS A 380 -11.88 26.51 -12.84
C LYS A 380 -11.32 25.94 -14.16
N ARG A 381 -11.98 24.95 -14.77
CA ARG A 381 -11.57 24.23 -16.00
C ARG A 381 -12.71 24.04 -17.00
N GLU A 382 -13.96 24.13 -16.59
CA GLU A 382 -15.15 23.88 -17.40
C GLU A 382 -16.04 25.12 -17.46
N ASN A 383 -16.55 25.48 -18.64
CA ASN A 383 -17.49 26.60 -18.79
C ASN A 383 -18.91 26.17 -18.39
N LEU A 384 -19.15 26.00 -17.08
CA LEU A 384 -20.44 25.55 -16.53
C LEU A 384 -21.62 26.49 -16.85
N LYS A 385 -21.37 27.70 -17.36
CA LYS A 385 -22.43 28.59 -17.88
C LYS A 385 -23.15 28.00 -19.09
N LEU A 386 -22.48 27.16 -19.89
CA LEU A 386 -23.12 26.46 -21.01
C LEU A 386 -24.26 25.53 -20.55
N ILE A 387 -24.20 25.00 -19.32
CA ILE A 387 -25.31 24.24 -18.72
C ILE A 387 -26.50 25.17 -18.44
N LYS A 388 -26.24 26.35 -17.87
CA LYS A 388 -27.26 27.38 -17.54
C LYS A 388 -27.97 27.92 -18.79
N THR A 389 -27.26 28.05 -19.91
CA THR A 389 -27.80 28.56 -21.18
C THR A 389 -28.20 27.46 -22.17
N SER A 390 -28.07 26.18 -21.81
CA SER A 390 -28.40 25.06 -22.69
C SER A 390 -29.90 24.97 -22.99
N THR A 391 -30.24 24.61 -24.24
CA THR A 391 -31.64 24.38 -24.64
C THR A 391 -32.08 22.93 -24.48
N HIS A 392 -31.12 22.00 -24.32
CA HIS A 392 -31.38 20.55 -24.30
C HIS A 392 -30.61 19.82 -23.20
N ILE A 393 -31.28 18.87 -22.54
CA ILE A 393 -30.61 17.81 -21.78
C ILE A 393 -29.98 16.86 -22.81
N ARG A 394 -28.70 16.52 -22.62
CA ARG A 394 -27.87 15.71 -23.55
C ARG A 394 -27.41 14.43 -22.87
N VAL A 395 -27.58 13.31 -23.56
CA VAL A 395 -27.34 11.96 -23.03
C VAL A 395 -26.79 11.05 -24.13
N LEU A 396 -25.67 10.38 -23.90
CA LEU A 396 -25.19 9.29 -24.75
C LEU A 396 -25.85 7.96 -24.31
N VAL A 397 -26.42 7.21 -25.26
CA VAL A 397 -27.07 5.91 -24.99
C VAL A 397 -26.53 4.85 -25.95
N TYR A 398 -25.58 4.05 -25.48
CA TYR A 398 -25.00 2.94 -26.22
C TYR A 398 -25.89 1.70 -26.10
N SER A 399 -26.05 0.95 -27.19
CA SER A 399 -26.96 -0.21 -27.28
C SER A 399 -26.49 -1.23 -28.31
N ASP A 400 -26.87 -2.50 -28.13
CA ASP A 400 -26.65 -3.59 -29.12
C ASP A 400 -27.67 -3.57 -30.26
N SER A 401 -28.81 -2.92 -30.01
CA SER A 401 -29.98 -2.86 -30.90
C SER A 401 -30.55 -1.44 -30.88
N PRO A 402 -31.32 -1.01 -31.89
CA PRO A 402 -31.98 0.30 -31.89
C PRO A 402 -32.75 0.59 -30.58
N ILE A 403 -32.74 1.85 -30.15
CA ILE A 403 -33.47 2.29 -28.95
C ILE A 403 -34.92 2.59 -29.30
N ASP A 404 -35.86 1.93 -28.62
CA ASP A 404 -37.28 2.31 -28.64
C ASP A 404 -37.49 3.67 -27.95
N SER A 405 -36.98 3.80 -26.71
CA SER A 405 -37.25 4.99 -25.91
C SER A 405 -36.17 5.33 -24.89
N VAL A 406 -35.95 6.64 -24.74
CA VAL A 406 -35.16 7.25 -23.66
C VAL A 406 -36.08 8.22 -22.92
N HIS A 407 -36.37 7.97 -21.65
CA HIS A 407 -37.22 8.82 -20.82
C HIS A 407 -36.38 9.55 -19.76
N VAL A 408 -36.48 10.88 -19.74
CA VAL A 408 -35.72 11.75 -18.84
C VAL A 408 -36.65 12.30 -17.76
N TYR A 409 -36.22 12.21 -16.51
CA TYR A 409 -36.92 12.73 -15.34
C TYR A 409 -36.01 13.63 -14.50
N ILE A 410 -36.54 14.74 -13.97
CA ILE A 410 -35.88 15.52 -12.92
C ILE A 410 -36.81 15.53 -11.70
N ASP A 411 -36.28 15.17 -10.53
CA ASP A 411 -37.01 15.06 -9.26
C ASP A 411 -38.30 14.22 -9.36
N LYS A 412 -38.22 13.15 -10.15
CA LYS A 412 -39.31 12.21 -10.53
C LYS A 412 -40.36 12.78 -11.50
N LYS A 413 -40.39 14.08 -11.79
CA LYS A 413 -41.22 14.66 -12.87
C LYS A 413 -40.63 14.24 -14.22
N LEU A 414 -41.46 13.72 -15.13
CA LEU A 414 -41.07 13.45 -16.51
C LEU A 414 -40.82 14.78 -17.24
N ILE A 415 -39.69 14.88 -17.94
CA ILE A 415 -39.35 16.01 -18.82
C ILE A 415 -39.76 15.69 -20.25
N GLY A 416 -39.47 14.48 -20.73
CA GLY A 416 -39.96 13.97 -22.01
C GLY A 416 -39.32 12.67 -22.46
N LYS A 417 -39.71 12.20 -23.66
CA LYS A 417 -39.00 11.17 -24.42
C LYS A 417 -37.91 11.88 -25.25
N ALA A 418 -36.65 11.57 -25.01
CA ALA A 418 -35.53 12.13 -25.76
C ALA A 418 -35.46 11.52 -27.17
N THR A 419 -35.04 12.34 -28.14
CA THR A 419 -34.92 11.99 -29.56
C THR A 419 -33.47 11.72 -29.91
N THR A 420 -33.20 10.75 -30.79
CA THR A 420 -31.83 10.54 -31.30
C THR A 420 -31.40 11.69 -32.19
N LYS A 421 -30.11 12.01 -32.15
CA LYS A 421 -29.42 13.00 -32.99
C LYS A 421 -28.29 12.37 -33.82
N SER A 422 -28.18 11.04 -33.76
CA SER A 422 -27.23 10.23 -34.50
C SER A 422 -27.93 9.05 -35.19
N THR A 423 -27.42 8.63 -36.34
CA THR A 423 -27.83 7.38 -36.99
C THR A 423 -27.43 6.18 -36.13
N TYR A 424 -28.32 5.20 -35.97
CA TYR A 424 -27.96 3.92 -35.34
C TYR A 424 -27.03 3.13 -36.26
N LEU A 425 -25.92 2.63 -35.71
CA LEU A 425 -25.00 1.70 -36.37
C LEU A 425 -24.93 0.40 -35.55
N SER A 426 -24.80 -0.75 -36.22
CA SER A 426 -24.54 -2.01 -35.48
C SER A 426 -23.17 -1.95 -34.79
N VAL A 427 -22.95 -2.87 -33.86
CA VAL A 427 -21.66 -2.96 -33.13
C VAL A 427 -20.50 -3.21 -34.10
N ASP A 428 -20.72 -4.06 -35.10
CA ASP A 428 -19.69 -4.44 -36.05
C ASP A 428 -19.43 -3.32 -37.06
N ASP A 429 -20.49 -2.62 -37.53
CA ASP A 429 -20.36 -1.43 -38.38
C ASP A 429 -19.55 -0.33 -37.67
N ARG A 430 -19.93 0.04 -36.44
CA ARG A 430 -19.32 1.18 -35.72
C ARG A 430 -17.94 0.89 -35.16
N TRP A 431 -17.53 -0.38 -35.11
CA TRP A 431 -16.17 -0.78 -34.81
C TRP A 431 -15.28 -0.84 -36.07
N SER A 432 -15.83 -1.29 -37.21
CA SER A 432 -15.08 -1.50 -38.47
C SER A 432 -14.97 -0.25 -39.35
N THR A 433 -16.06 0.48 -39.58
CA THR A 433 -16.10 1.70 -40.44
C THR A 433 -15.32 2.89 -39.86
N ASN A 434 -14.89 2.76 -38.61
CA ASN A 434 -14.59 3.87 -37.73
C ASN A 434 -13.07 3.93 -37.50
N THR A 435 -12.33 4.28 -38.57
CA THR A 435 -10.86 4.43 -38.56
C THR A 435 -10.39 5.44 -37.53
N TYR A 436 -11.16 6.50 -37.28
CA TYR A 436 -10.96 7.49 -36.20
C TYR A 436 -11.89 7.27 -34.98
N SER A 437 -12.50 6.08 -34.89
CA SER A 437 -13.07 5.42 -33.71
C SER A 437 -13.90 6.19 -32.67
N ASN A 438 -14.66 7.26 -33.00
CA ASN A 438 -15.47 7.98 -32.00
C ASN A 438 -16.99 7.85 -32.26
N TYR A 439 -17.62 6.78 -31.77
CA TYR A 439 -19.08 6.61 -31.91
C TYR A 439 -19.85 7.40 -30.85
N VAL A 440 -20.72 8.31 -31.30
CA VAL A 440 -21.48 9.24 -30.44
C VAL A 440 -22.99 9.00 -30.62
N PRO A 441 -23.65 8.16 -29.79
CA PRO A 441 -25.08 7.92 -29.85
C PRO A 441 -25.84 8.96 -28.99
N LEU A 442 -25.92 10.21 -29.48
CA LEU A 442 -26.55 11.31 -28.74
C LEU A 442 -28.08 11.23 -28.78
N TYR A 443 -28.69 11.35 -27.60
CA TYR A 443 -30.12 11.57 -27.39
C TYR A 443 -30.34 12.88 -26.63
N THR A 444 -31.36 13.64 -27.05
CA THR A 444 -31.65 14.97 -26.49
C THR A 444 -33.14 15.17 -26.22
N VAL A 445 -33.46 15.88 -25.14
CA VAL A 445 -34.80 16.41 -24.87
C VAL A 445 -34.73 17.90 -24.54
N PRO A 446 -35.61 18.75 -25.10
CA PRO A 446 -35.68 20.15 -24.72
C PRO A 446 -35.94 20.32 -23.22
N TRP A 447 -35.35 21.36 -22.62
CA TRP A 447 -35.64 21.75 -21.25
C TRP A 447 -35.49 23.25 -21.04
N ASP A 448 -35.97 23.73 -19.90
CA ASP A 448 -35.76 25.09 -19.42
C ASP A 448 -34.88 25.03 -18.15
N PRO A 449 -33.60 25.44 -18.23
CA PRO A 449 -32.72 25.49 -17.07
C PRO A 449 -33.21 26.45 -15.98
N SER A 450 -33.96 27.51 -16.31
CA SER A 450 -34.34 28.56 -15.35
C SER A 450 -35.21 28.01 -14.20
N LEU A 451 -36.01 26.97 -14.49
CA LEU A 451 -36.81 26.22 -13.52
C LEU A 451 -35.98 25.51 -12.44
N TYR A 452 -34.66 25.43 -12.62
CA TYR A 452 -33.70 24.73 -11.77
C TYR A 452 -32.56 25.66 -11.27
N MET A 453 -32.69 26.98 -11.46
CA MET A 453 -31.73 28.00 -10.98
C MET A 453 -32.06 28.48 -9.56
N ASP A 454 -32.44 27.57 -8.66
CA ASP A 454 -32.98 27.87 -7.33
C ASP A 454 -31.97 27.67 -6.17
N SER A 455 -30.69 27.48 -6.51
CA SER A 455 -29.56 27.13 -5.64
C SER A 455 -29.73 25.84 -4.82
N LYS A 456 -30.61 24.92 -5.23
CA LYS A 456 -30.75 23.59 -4.63
C LYS A 456 -30.06 22.53 -5.49
N SER A 457 -30.23 21.27 -5.09
CA SER A 457 -29.70 20.10 -5.80
C SER A 457 -30.85 19.25 -6.30
N HIS A 458 -30.93 19.11 -7.62
CA HIS A 458 -31.94 18.35 -8.33
C HIS A 458 -31.41 16.97 -8.71
N LYS A 459 -32.28 15.95 -8.74
CA LYS A 459 -31.94 14.59 -9.14
C LYS A 459 -32.42 14.31 -10.55
N ILE A 460 -31.50 14.29 -11.52
CA ILE A 460 -31.79 13.77 -12.86
C ILE A 460 -31.77 12.23 -12.84
N SER A 461 -32.70 11.62 -13.58
CA SER A 461 -32.79 10.17 -13.77
C SER A 461 -33.18 9.90 -15.22
N VAL A 462 -32.40 9.09 -15.94
CA VAL A 462 -32.69 8.69 -17.31
C VAL A 462 -32.89 7.17 -17.37
N LYS A 463 -33.86 6.73 -18.17
CA LYS A 463 -34.14 5.31 -18.44
C LYS A 463 -34.17 5.09 -19.95
N ALA A 464 -33.46 4.10 -20.44
CA ALA A 464 -33.47 3.70 -21.84
C ALA A 464 -33.99 2.27 -22.02
N VAL A 465 -34.67 2.00 -23.13
CA VAL A 465 -35.18 0.68 -23.52
C VAL A 465 -34.83 0.45 -25.00
N ASP A 466 -34.18 -0.67 -25.31
CA ASP A 466 -33.95 -1.08 -26.70
C ASP A 466 -35.14 -1.86 -27.28
N ILE A 467 -35.16 -2.09 -28.60
CA ILE A 467 -36.23 -2.83 -29.27
C ILE A 467 -36.36 -4.29 -28.82
N ASP A 468 -35.30 -4.85 -28.20
CA ASP A 468 -35.32 -6.19 -27.59
C ASP A 468 -35.89 -6.18 -26.16
N GLY A 469 -36.23 -5.00 -25.64
CA GLY A 469 -36.77 -4.80 -24.29
C GLY A 469 -35.73 -4.77 -23.17
N LYS A 470 -34.41 -4.77 -23.48
CA LYS A 470 -33.33 -4.58 -22.49
C LYS A 470 -33.40 -3.15 -21.94
N LYS A 471 -33.07 -2.96 -20.66
CA LYS A 471 -33.33 -1.70 -19.95
C LYS A 471 -32.09 -1.17 -19.25
N GLY A 472 -31.75 0.08 -19.57
CA GLY A 472 -30.70 0.85 -18.92
C GLY A 472 -31.29 1.94 -18.02
N SER A 473 -30.57 2.33 -16.97
CA SER A 473 -30.90 3.54 -16.20
C SER A 473 -29.68 4.16 -15.52
N GLN A 474 -29.57 5.49 -15.59
CA GLN A 474 -28.52 6.27 -14.91
C GLN A 474 -29.16 7.41 -14.12
N SER A 475 -28.57 7.78 -12.97
CA SER A 475 -29.08 8.87 -12.15
C SER A 475 -28.04 9.43 -11.18
N PHE A 476 -27.96 10.76 -11.11
CA PHE A 476 -27.13 11.49 -10.16
C PHE A 476 -27.81 12.80 -9.74
N LYS A 477 -27.08 13.64 -8.99
CA LYS A 477 -27.51 14.98 -8.60
C LYS A 477 -26.77 16.04 -9.40
N PHE A 478 -27.48 17.06 -9.87
CA PHE A 478 -26.89 18.25 -10.47
C PHE A 478 -27.24 19.52 -9.64
N ARG A 479 -26.60 20.63 -10.00
CA ARG A 479 -26.86 22.00 -9.53
C ARG A 479 -26.58 22.95 -10.69
N LEU A 480 -27.23 24.11 -10.71
CA LEU A 480 -26.97 25.15 -11.72
C LEU A 480 -26.22 26.37 -11.16
N ASP A 481 -25.79 26.36 -9.90
CA ASP A 481 -25.10 27.48 -9.25
C ASP A 481 -23.58 27.33 -9.16
N GLU A 482 -23.00 26.43 -9.98
CA GLU A 482 -21.55 26.13 -10.08
C GLU A 482 -20.92 25.54 -8.81
N LEU A 483 -21.68 25.39 -7.71
CA LEU A 483 -21.22 24.76 -6.47
C LEU A 483 -21.13 23.24 -6.60
N ASN A 484 -20.10 22.65 -5.95
CA ASN A 484 -19.94 21.21 -5.87
C ASN A 484 -20.81 20.59 -4.75
N ILE A 485 -21.32 19.39 -4.99
CA ILE A 485 -21.96 18.52 -4.00
C ILE A 485 -20.88 17.63 -3.36
N PRO A 486 -20.79 17.53 -2.03
CA PRO A 486 -19.86 16.62 -1.37
C PRO A 486 -20.02 15.17 -1.85
N LEU A 487 -18.92 14.56 -2.29
CA LEU A 487 -18.83 13.17 -2.76
C LEU A 487 -19.39 12.14 -1.77
N SER A 488 -19.43 12.48 -0.47
CA SER A 488 -20.05 11.71 0.61
C SER A 488 -19.52 10.28 0.75
N ASN A 489 -18.25 10.08 0.36
CA ASN A 489 -17.56 8.79 0.26
C ASN A 489 -16.41 8.63 1.27
N SER A 490 -16.38 9.44 2.33
CA SER A 490 -15.34 9.40 3.37
C SER A 490 -15.22 8.05 4.10
N LEU A 491 -16.25 7.20 4.03
CA LEU A 491 -16.28 5.83 4.56
C LEU A 491 -16.16 4.74 3.48
N SER A 492 -15.99 5.11 2.20
CA SER A 492 -16.00 4.19 1.05
C SER A 492 -14.93 4.49 0.00
N GLY A 493 -13.92 5.28 0.35
CA GLY A 493 -12.70 5.49 -0.45
C GLY A 493 -12.11 6.90 -0.31
N GLY A 494 -12.95 7.92 -0.17
CA GLY A 494 -12.53 9.33 -0.26
C GLY A 494 -11.49 9.75 0.79
N ARG A 495 -11.50 9.17 2.00
CA ARG A 495 -10.46 9.43 3.01
C ARG A 495 -9.11 8.78 2.69
N ILE A 496 -9.08 7.73 1.87
CA ILE A 496 -7.85 7.03 1.50
C ILE A 496 -7.09 7.89 0.48
N LEU A 497 -7.76 8.33 -0.59
CA LEU A 497 -7.18 9.27 -1.57
C LEU A 497 -6.81 10.63 -0.95
N GLN A 498 -7.60 11.13 0.00
CA GLN A 498 -7.28 12.35 0.75
C GLN A 498 -6.02 12.21 1.64
N THR A 499 -5.59 10.99 1.97
CA THR A 499 -4.48 10.74 2.89
C THR A 499 -3.17 10.58 2.14
N ASP A 500 -2.26 11.53 2.31
CA ASP A 500 -0.86 11.35 1.94
C ASP A 500 -0.17 10.37 2.90
N PHE A 501 -0.17 9.08 2.54
CA PHE A 501 0.48 8.02 3.30
C PHE A 501 2.00 8.15 3.29
N THR A 502 2.57 8.78 2.25
CA THR A 502 4.01 9.03 2.13
C THR A 502 4.51 10.03 3.16
N LYS A 503 3.67 11.00 3.56
CA LYS A 503 3.93 11.93 4.67
C LYS A 503 3.39 11.42 6.01
N LEU A 504 2.37 10.56 6.06
CA LEU A 504 1.80 10.02 7.30
C LEU A 504 2.65 8.91 7.93
N LEU A 505 3.08 7.91 7.15
CA LEU A 505 3.79 6.74 7.68
C LEU A 505 5.13 7.10 8.36
N PRO A 506 5.98 8.00 7.80
CA PRO A 506 7.17 8.46 8.50
C PRO A 506 6.86 9.18 9.81
N LYS A 507 5.81 10.03 9.83
CA LYS A 507 5.37 10.72 11.06
C LYS A 507 4.94 9.73 12.13
N LEU A 508 4.16 8.70 11.78
CA LEU A 508 3.74 7.66 12.73
C LEU A 508 4.92 6.85 13.25
N CYS A 509 5.93 6.56 12.42
CA CYS A 509 7.16 5.90 12.84
C CYS A 509 7.95 6.76 13.83
N VAL A 510 8.20 8.03 13.50
CA VAL A 510 8.96 8.96 14.34
C VAL A 510 8.24 9.24 15.66
N LEU A 511 6.92 9.41 15.66
CA LEU A 511 6.14 9.59 16.90
C LEU A 511 6.16 8.32 17.78
N SER A 512 6.01 7.14 17.18
CA SER A 512 6.10 5.86 17.90
C SER A 512 7.51 5.64 18.48
N TYR A 513 8.54 6.02 17.72
CA TYR A 513 9.93 5.96 18.13
C TYR A 513 10.22 6.90 19.31
N ILE A 514 9.85 8.18 19.19
CA ILE A 514 10.06 9.18 20.25
C ILE A 514 9.31 8.77 21.53
N PHE A 515 8.05 8.33 21.41
CA PHE A 515 7.28 7.85 22.56
C PHE A 515 7.95 6.65 23.24
N GLY A 516 8.36 5.63 22.47
CA GLY A 516 9.02 4.44 23.02
C GLY A 516 10.41 4.71 23.59
N PHE A 517 11.19 5.58 22.95
CA PHE A 517 12.47 6.04 23.45
C PHE A 517 12.30 6.77 24.79
N LEU A 518 11.37 7.74 24.89
CA LEU A 518 11.12 8.48 26.12
C LEU A 518 10.55 7.58 27.24
N LEU A 519 9.69 6.61 26.90
CA LEU A 519 9.16 5.63 27.85
C LEU A 519 10.25 4.77 28.52
N LEU A 520 11.37 4.54 27.83
CA LEU A 520 12.56 3.86 28.39
C LEU A 520 13.50 4.86 29.07
N TRP A 521 13.80 5.97 28.39
CA TRP A 521 14.87 6.91 28.73
C TRP A 521 14.52 7.85 29.87
N VAL A 522 13.31 8.43 29.91
CA VAL A 522 12.94 9.41 30.95
C VAL A 522 12.92 8.78 32.35
N PRO A 523 12.35 7.57 32.58
CA PRO A 523 12.46 6.91 33.88
C PRO A 523 13.91 6.52 34.23
N ARG A 524 14.72 6.08 33.25
CA ARG A 524 16.14 5.76 33.46
C ARG A 524 16.94 7.00 33.86
N MET A 525 16.70 8.14 33.23
CA MET A 525 17.38 9.40 33.54
C MET A 525 16.91 9.97 34.88
N TYR A 526 15.62 9.85 35.23
CA TYR A 526 15.13 10.18 36.56
C TYR A 526 15.87 9.40 37.66
N PHE A 527 16.19 8.13 37.44
CA PHE A 527 17.00 7.33 38.38
C PHE A 527 18.45 7.84 38.55
N TYR A 528 19.05 8.48 37.54
CA TYR A 528 20.42 9.03 37.62
C TYR A 528 20.50 10.47 38.12
N PHE A 529 19.51 11.32 37.83
CA PHE A 529 19.49 12.75 38.24
C PHE A 529 18.62 13.02 39.48
N GLY A 530 17.68 12.12 39.82
CA GLY A 530 16.64 12.34 40.83
C GLY A 530 16.82 11.54 42.12
N LEU A 531 17.12 12.25 43.21
CA LEU A 531 16.69 11.91 44.57
C LEU A 531 17.04 10.47 45.06
N GLY A 532 18.29 10.03 44.87
CA GLY A 532 18.77 8.66 45.19
C GLY A 532 18.44 8.11 46.60
N ASN A 533 18.24 8.98 47.60
CA ASN A 533 17.90 8.58 48.97
C ASN A 533 16.41 8.24 49.17
N SER A 534 15.52 8.66 48.27
CA SER A 534 14.09 8.33 48.32
C SER A 534 13.61 7.48 47.14
N THR A 535 14.34 7.47 46.02
CA THR A 535 14.04 6.55 44.89
C THR A 535 14.40 5.10 45.20
N SER A 536 15.49 4.86 45.94
CA SER A 536 15.82 3.54 46.52
C SER A 536 14.70 3.07 47.46
N ALA A 537 14.26 3.93 48.38
CA ALA A 537 13.14 3.65 49.28
C ALA A 537 11.81 3.41 48.53
N LEU A 538 11.53 4.14 47.44
CA LEU A 538 10.35 3.92 46.59
C LEU A 538 10.39 2.60 45.83
N VAL A 539 11.55 2.21 45.29
CA VAL A 539 11.73 0.92 44.62
C VAL A 539 11.59 -0.22 45.62
N ASP A 540 12.18 -0.11 46.81
CA ASP A 540 12.02 -1.11 47.87
C ASP A 540 10.60 -1.15 48.46
N TYR A 541 9.93 0.00 48.53
CA TYR A 541 8.53 0.12 48.92
C TYR A 541 7.63 -0.59 47.91
N TYR A 542 7.77 -0.35 46.61
CA TYR A 542 7.01 -1.10 45.58
C TYR A 542 7.42 -2.58 45.54
N ASN A 543 8.70 -2.94 45.74
CA ASN A 543 9.13 -4.35 45.87
C ASN A 543 8.49 -5.08 47.07
N LYS A 544 8.22 -4.38 48.18
CA LYS A 544 7.57 -4.92 49.39
C LYS A 544 6.03 -4.85 49.32
N ASN A 545 5.49 -3.80 48.70
CA ASN A 545 4.07 -3.45 48.72
C ASN A 545 3.35 -3.66 47.37
N LEU A 546 3.97 -4.37 46.42
CA LEU A 546 3.39 -4.79 45.13
C LEU A 546 2.04 -5.53 45.27
N VAL A 547 1.75 -6.07 46.45
CA VAL A 547 0.50 -6.78 46.82
C VAL A 547 -0.41 -5.94 47.74
N SER A 548 0.12 -4.95 48.48
CA SER A 548 -0.62 -4.23 49.52
C SER A 548 -1.19 -2.87 49.09
N HIS A 549 -0.63 -2.21 48.06
CA HIS A 549 -1.28 -1.06 47.42
C HIS A 549 -2.30 -1.48 46.35
N ILE A 550 -3.22 -2.35 46.79
CA ILE A 550 -4.53 -2.50 46.16
C ILE A 550 -5.32 -1.24 46.54
N VAL A 551 -5.34 -0.24 45.67
CA VAL A 551 -6.47 0.72 45.67
C VAL A 551 -7.72 -0.12 45.38
N PRO A 552 -8.70 -0.21 46.30
CA PRO A 552 -9.82 -1.13 46.13
C PRO A 552 -10.57 -0.86 44.83
N TYR A 553 -10.83 -1.90 44.04
CA TYR A 553 -11.53 -1.78 42.75
C TYR A 553 -12.91 -1.08 42.88
N SER A 554 -13.51 -1.09 44.08
CA SER A 554 -14.70 -0.33 44.43
C SER A 554 -14.55 1.19 44.34
N GLN A 555 -13.36 1.77 44.56
CA GLN A 555 -13.12 3.22 44.40
C GLN A 555 -13.09 3.66 42.93
N TYR A 556 -12.78 2.76 41.99
CA TYR A 556 -12.86 3.02 40.56
C TYR A 556 -14.31 2.97 40.01
N LEU A 557 -15.29 2.59 40.83
CA LEU A 557 -16.70 2.46 40.46
C LEU A 557 -17.59 3.61 40.96
N SER A 558 -17.10 4.48 41.85
CA SER A 558 -17.83 5.67 42.31
C SER A 558 -17.64 6.83 41.33
N PHE A 559 -18.54 6.93 40.36
CA PHE A 559 -18.53 7.97 39.32
C PHE A 559 -18.86 9.37 39.87
N ASP A 560 -17.82 10.11 40.24
CA ASP A 560 -17.82 11.58 40.29
C ASP A 560 -16.58 12.13 39.54
N THR A 561 -16.71 13.36 39.05
CA THR A 561 -15.66 14.17 38.43
C THR A 561 -14.43 14.35 39.33
N SER A 562 -14.61 14.57 40.64
CA SER A 562 -13.50 14.66 41.61
C SER A 562 -12.77 13.33 41.74
N SER A 563 -13.54 12.23 41.80
CA SER A 563 -13.01 10.86 41.86
C SER A 563 -12.21 10.51 40.61
N MET A 564 -12.63 10.94 39.42
CA MET A 564 -11.86 10.72 38.17
C MET A 564 -10.45 11.32 38.25
N PHE A 565 -10.28 12.55 38.77
CA PHE A 565 -8.95 13.15 38.88
C PHE A 565 -8.03 12.33 39.82
N ILE A 566 -8.57 11.85 40.93
CA ILE A 566 -7.84 10.98 41.88
C ILE A 566 -7.49 9.64 41.22
N VAL A 567 -8.44 9.02 40.52
CA VAL A 567 -8.25 7.77 39.76
C VAL A 567 -7.16 7.91 38.69
N PHE A 568 -7.21 8.95 37.85
CA PHE A 568 -6.19 9.20 36.83
C PHE A 568 -4.82 9.49 37.46
N LYS A 569 -4.77 10.25 38.56
CA LYS A 569 -3.51 10.52 39.29
C LYS A 569 -2.91 9.25 39.91
N SER A 570 -3.74 8.37 40.47
CA SER A 570 -3.28 7.07 41.01
C SER A 570 -2.72 6.19 39.89
N LEU A 571 -3.49 6.02 38.81
CA LEU A 571 -3.11 5.21 37.65
C LEU A 571 -1.81 5.74 37.00
N ALA A 572 -1.66 7.05 36.84
CA ALA A 572 -0.44 7.67 36.33
C ALA A 572 0.77 7.45 37.26
N THR A 573 0.56 7.54 38.59
CA THR A 573 1.61 7.27 39.58
C THR A 573 2.08 5.80 39.53
N ASP A 574 1.15 4.85 39.43
CA ASP A 574 1.49 3.43 39.33
C ASP A 574 2.15 3.06 38.00
N ILE A 575 1.68 3.61 36.88
CA ILE A 575 2.34 3.46 35.57
C ILE A 575 3.77 4.02 35.63
N TRP A 576 3.96 5.19 36.24
CA TRP A 576 5.28 5.80 36.41
C TRP A 576 6.22 4.97 37.31
N ALA A 577 5.75 4.48 38.45
CA ALA A 577 6.53 3.62 39.33
C ALA A 577 6.94 2.29 38.66
N ARG A 578 6.05 1.72 37.83
CA ARG A 578 6.31 0.49 37.07
C ARG A 578 7.23 0.74 35.87
N ALA A 579 7.15 1.89 35.22
CA ALA A 579 8.12 2.32 34.22
C ALA A 579 9.50 2.56 34.83
N LEU A 580 9.59 3.13 36.03
CA LEU A 580 10.84 3.23 36.81
C LEU A 580 11.42 1.84 37.10
N PHE A 581 10.63 0.89 37.60
CA PHE A 581 11.06 -0.50 37.84
C PHE A 581 11.55 -1.19 36.56
N MET A 582 10.80 -1.07 35.46
CA MET A 582 11.19 -1.59 34.15
C MET A 582 12.51 -0.99 33.67
N SER A 583 12.69 0.32 33.83
CA SER A 583 13.91 1.03 33.42
C SER A 583 15.11 0.73 34.30
N SER A 584 14.93 0.42 35.60
CA SER A 584 16.03 0.11 36.50
C SER A 584 16.58 -1.29 36.25
N ASN A 585 15.72 -2.24 35.87
CA ASN A 585 16.09 -3.60 35.51
C ASN A 585 16.95 -3.64 34.23
N SER A 586 18.26 -3.84 34.40
CA SER A 586 19.24 -3.90 33.31
C SER A 586 18.95 -4.98 32.25
N ILE A 587 18.30 -6.09 32.61
CA ILE A 587 17.93 -7.16 31.66
C ILE A 587 16.82 -6.69 30.72
N VAL A 588 15.93 -5.81 31.18
CA VAL A 588 14.83 -5.28 30.37
C VAL A 588 15.25 -4.01 29.63
N PHE A 589 15.88 -3.08 30.35
CA PHE A 589 16.24 -1.76 29.82
C PHE A 589 17.28 -1.83 28.70
N TRP A 590 18.43 -2.49 28.90
CA TRP A 590 19.53 -2.39 27.93
C TRP A 590 19.19 -3.00 26.58
N PRO A 591 18.58 -4.20 26.45
CA PRO A 591 18.16 -4.73 25.15
C PRO A 591 17.22 -3.80 24.38
N LEU A 592 16.22 -3.20 25.07
CA LEU A 592 15.25 -2.29 24.45
C LEU A 592 15.85 -0.93 24.08
N PHE A 593 16.70 -0.36 24.93
CA PHE A 593 17.43 0.88 24.64
C PHE A 593 18.43 0.68 23.50
N SER A 594 19.16 -0.44 23.48
CA SER A 594 20.09 -0.77 22.40
C SER A 594 19.36 -0.95 21.08
N TYR A 595 18.17 -1.57 21.10
CA TYR A 595 17.32 -1.69 19.93
C TYR A 595 16.85 -0.32 19.40
N SER A 596 16.47 0.61 20.28
CA SER A 596 16.11 1.97 19.86
C SER A 596 17.30 2.80 19.33
N LEU A 597 18.54 2.37 19.55
CA LEU A 597 19.74 2.97 18.95
C LEU A 597 20.21 2.24 17.68
N ALA A 598 20.02 0.92 17.61
CA ALA A 598 20.36 0.13 16.44
C ALA A 598 19.38 0.38 15.27
N ILE A 599 18.08 0.46 15.55
CA ILE A 599 17.03 0.54 14.51
C ILE A 599 17.11 1.81 13.65
N THR A 600 17.73 2.88 14.15
CA THR A 600 17.90 4.16 13.44
C THR A 600 19.21 4.25 12.63
N VAL A 601 20.10 3.26 12.75
CA VAL A 601 21.45 3.27 12.16
C VAL A 601 21.68 2.05 11.25
N PHE A 602 21.17 0.88 11.64
CA PHE A 602 21.38 -0.39 10.94
C PHE A 602 20.19 -0.74 10.03
N PRO A 603 20.40 -1.60 9.01
CA PRO A 603 19.29 -2.23 8.32
C PRO A 603 18.50 -3.14 9.26
N LEU A 604 17.19 -3.17 9.07
CA LEU A 604 16.25 -4.07 9.74
C LEU A 604 16.54 -5.53 9.41
N PHE A 605 16.87 -5.77 8.14
CA PHE A 605 17.40 -7.03 7.60
C PHE A 605 18.16 -6.73 6.28
N VAL A 606 18.94 -7.71 5.83
CA VAL A 606 19.66 -7.70 4.55
C VAL A 606 19.34 -9.02 3.82
N GLY A 607 19.21 -9.00 2.49
CA GLY A 607 18.82 -10.19 1.72
C GLY A 607 18.73 -9.97 0.21
N HIS A 608 18.31 -11.01 -0.51
CA HIS A 608 18.14 -10.94 -1.97
C HIS A 608 16.83 -10.23 -2.30
N LEU A 609 16.87 -8.90 -2.46
CA LEU A 609 15.65 -8.10 -2.67
C LEU A 609 15.09 -8.18 -4.11
N ILE A 610 15.90 -8.70 -5.04
CA ILE A 610 15.53 -9.00 -6.43
C ILE A 610 16.01 -10.43 -6.79
N PRO A 611 15.36 -11.51 -6.27
CA PRO A 611 15.82 -12.89 -6.46
C PRO A 611 15.90 -13.39 -7.91
N SER A 612 15.32 -12.69 -8.87
CA SER A 612 15.39 -13.07 -10.30
C SER A 612 16.70 -12.69 -10.96
N ASP A 613 17.47 -11.76 -10.38
CA ASP A 613 18.75 -11.29 -10.90
C ASP A 613 19.87 -11.54 -9.87
N SER A 614 20.71 -12.53 -10.14
CA SER A 614 21.88 -12.85 -9.31
C SER A 614 22.94 -11.75 -9.32
N SER A 615 23.00 -10.90 -10.36
CA SER A 615 23.94 -9.77 -10.42
C SER A 615 23.51 -8.62 -9.49
N SER A 616 22.22 -8.52 -9.18
CA SER A 616 21.69 -7.59 -8.18
C SER A 616 22.03 -7.96 -6.73
N GLY A 617 22.69 -9.10 -6.51
CA GLY A 617 23.37 -9.46 -5.27
C GLY A 617 22.48 -9.45 -4.03
N ILE A 618 22.85 -8.62 -3.05
CA ILE A 618 22.23 -8.55 -1.72
C ILE A 618 21.95 -7.07 -1.39
N GLY A 619 20.70 -6.76 -1.08
CA GLY A 619 20.23 -5.42 -0.71
C GLY A 619 19.91 -5.29 0.79
N SER A 620 19.98 -4.06 1.30
CA SER A 620 19.79 -3.71 2.71
C SER A 620 18.51 -2.89 2.95
N MET A 621 17.70 -3.31 3.91
CA MET A 621 16.41 -2.70 4.25
C MET A 621 16.54 -1.74 5.44
N TYR A 622 16.54 -0.42 5.24
CA TYR A 622 16.58 0.57 6.33
C TYR A 622 15.18 1.10 6.67
N ILE A 623 15.06 1.95 7.69
CA ILE A 623 13.82 2.73 7.92
C ILE A 623 13.54 3.66 6.74
N TYR A 624 14.59 4.30 6.22
CA TYR A 624 14.50 5.47 5.34
C TYR A 624 14.24 5.13 3.86
N GLY A 625 14.56 3.90 3.47
CA GLY A 625 14.47 3.37 2.11
C GLY A 625 15.23 2.04 2.00
N ILE A 626 15.42 1.56 0.77
CA ILE A 626 16.19 0.36 0.44
C ILE A 626 17.50 0.75 -0.23
N TYR A 627 18.61 0.08 0.13
CA TYR A 627 19.91 0.26 -0.53
C TYR A 627 20.31 -1.02 -1.28
N ILE A 628 20.53 -0.92 -2.59
CA ILE A 628 20.88 -2.04 -3.47
C ILE A 628 21.67 -1.52 -4.69
N ASN A 629 22.63 -2.29 -5.21
CA ASN A 629 23.48 -1.92 -6.36
C ASN A 629 24.06 -0.50 -6.26
N GLY A 630 24.66 -0.17 -5.11
CA GLY A 630 25.24 1.16 -4.83
C GLY A 630 24.24 2.31 -4.68
N SER A 631 22.94 2.05 -4.82
CA SER A 631 21.90 3.07 -5.02
C SER A 631 20.79 3.00 -3.97
N TRP A 632 20.18 4.14 -3.67
CA TRP A 632 19.01 4.24 -2.81
C TRP A 632 17.69 4.22 -3.58
N VAL A 633 16.75 3.44 -3.07
CA VAL A 633 15.37 3.29 -3.54
C VAL A 633 14.45 3.85 -2.44
N PRO A 634 13.90 5.08 -2.59
CA PRO A 634 13.27 5.86 -1.50
C PRO A 634 11.84 5.42 -1.12
N LEU A 635 11.54 4.11 -1.21
CA LEU A 635 10.19 3.54 -1.05
C LEU A 635 9.55 3.79 0.32
N THR A 636 8.28 4.22 0.34
CA THR A 636 7.51 4.40 1.58
C THR A 636 7.18 3.08 2.29
N ASP A 637 7.24 1.95 1.60
CA ASP A 637 7.16 0.59 2.15
C ASP A 637 8.12 0.37 3.33
N SER A 638 9.30 1.01 3.29
CA SER A 638 10.28 0.92 4.38
C SER A 638 9.72 1.44 5.69
N TRP A 639 9.01 2.57 5.66
CA TRP A 639 8.35 3.16 6.81
C TRP A 639 7.14 2.31 7.25
N MET A 640 6.36 1.76 6.31
CA MET A 640 5.27 0.85 6.64
C MET A 640 5.75 -0.40 7.40
N TYR A 641 6.82 -1.05 6.92
CA TYR A 641 7.42 -2.21 7.59
C TYR A 641 8.09 -1.82 8.91
N SER A 642 8.74 -0.65 8.96
CA SER A 642 9.37 -0.10 10.16
C SER A 642 8.37 0.20 11.27
N LEU A 643 7.17 0.68 10.95
CA LEU A 643 6.15 1.00 11.97
C LEU A 643 5.83 -0.22 12.86
N SER A 644 5.71 -1.42 12.28
CA SER A 644 5.53 -2.67 13.04
C SER A 644 6.72 -2.99 13.95
N SER A 645 7.93 -2.70 13.47
CA SER A 645 9.21 -3.01 14.12
C SER A 645 9.61 -1.97 15.16
N ILE A 646 9.07 -0.75 15.08
CA ILE A 646 9.21 0.30 16.09
C ILE A 646 8.12 0.14 17.16
N ALA A 647 6.85 0.16 16.75
CA ALA A 647 5.73 0.28 17.68
C ALA A 647 5.60 -0.94 18.60
N TYR A 648 5.71 -2.17 18.09
CA TYR A 648 5.58 -3.33 18.97
C TYR A 648 6.72 -3.44 20.01
N PRO A 649 8.02 -3.43 19.63
CA PRO A 649 9.10 -3.61 20.60
C PRO A 649 9.36 -2.40 21.51
N LEU A 650 9.11 -1.16 21.04
CA LEU A 650 9.41 0.05 21.82
C LEU A 650 8.20 0.69 22.50
N THR A 651 6.95 0.37 22.11
CA THR A 651 5.77 0.94 22.78
C THR A 651 4.84 -0.14 23.36
N VAL A 652 4.37 -1.09 22.55
CA VAL A 652 3.40 -2.11 23.01
C VAL A 652 4.01 -3.05 24.04
N PHE A 653 5.18 -3.61 23.77
CA PHE A 653 5.83 -4.58 24.66
C PHE A 653 6.32 -3.98 26.00
N PRO A 654 6.92 -2.76 26.05
CA PRO A 654 7.23 -2.10 27.32
C PRO A 654 5.97 -1.72 28.12
N LEU A 655 4.92 -1.23 27.45
CA LEU A 655 3.62 -1.01 28.11
C LEU A 655 3.00 -2.32 28.61
N TYR A 656 3.15 -3.43 27.90
CA TYR A 656 2.73 -4.75 28.36
C TYR A 656 3.48 -5.17 29.63
N ILE A 657 4.81 -4.99 29.72
CA ILE A 657 5.56 -5.29 30.96
C ILE A 657 5.05 -4.44 32.13
N VAL A 658 4.81 -3.15 31.90
CA VAL A 658 4.23 -2.23 32.89
C VAL A 658 2.85 -2.72 33.35
N LEU A 659 1.94 -3.04 32.42
CA LEU A 659 0.57 -3.47 32.71
C LEU A 659 0.48 -4.89 33.31
N TYR A 660 1.31 -5.83 32.87
CA TYR A 660 1.36 -7.21 33.36
C TYR A 660 1.68 -7.29 34.85
N SER A 661 2.44 -6.31 35.36
CA SER A 661 2.76 -6.19 36.79
C SER A 661 1.58 -5.72 37.67
N LEU A 662 0.47 -5.25 37.09
CA LEU A 662 -0.70 -4.77 37.85
C LEU A 662 -1.48 -5.94 38.49
N PRO A 663 -1.99 -5.77 39.73
CA PRO A 663 -2.87 -6.75 40.37
C PRO A 663 -4.26 -6.75 39.71
N MET A 664 -4.42 -7.58 38.66
CA MET A 664 -5.64 -7.69 37.87
C MET A 664 -6.39 -9.00 38.13
N LYS A 665 -7.72 -9.01 37.91
CA LYS A 665 -8.53 -10.24 37.94
C LYS A 665 -8.05 -11.18 36.83
N SER A 666 -7.95 -12.48 37.14
CA SER A 666 -7.44 -13.52 36.22
C SER A 666 -7.99 -13.45 34.77
N PRO A 667 -9.30 -13.26 34.51
CA PRO A 667 -9.81 -13.14 33.14
C PRO A 667 -9.28 -11.93 32.36
N VAL A 668 -9.03 -10.81 33.04
CA VAL A 668 -8.46 -9.59 32.44
C VAL A 668 -6.99 -9.79 32.13
N HIS A 669 -6.24 -10.42 33.05
CA HIS A 669 -4.84 -10.77 32.84
C HIS A 669 -4.67 -11.76 31.68
N TRP A 670 -5.53 -12.78 31.57
CA TRP A 670 -5.59 -13.69 30.43
C TRP A 670 -5.90 -12.96 29.12
N PHE A 671 -6.86 -12.04 29.11
CA PHE A 671 -7.20 -11.26 27.90
C PHE A 671 -6.03 -10.39 27.42
N ILE A 672 -5.39 -9.65 28.33
CA ILE A 672 -4.24 -8.78 28.01
C ILE A 672 -3.05 -9.62 27.51
N LYS A 673 -2.78 -10.76 28.15
CA LYS A 673 -1.78 -11.74 27.68
C LYS A 673 -2.08 -12.23 26.26
N SER A 674 -3.29 -12.73 26.02
CA SER A 674 -3.72 -13.24 24.71
C SER A 674 -3.62 -12.16 23.62
N MET A 675 -4.03 -10.92 23.92
CA MET A 675 -3.90 -9.78 23.01
C MET A 675 -2.44 -9.43 22.72
N ASN A 676 -1.55 -9.47 23.71
CA ASN A 676 -0.12 -9.23 23.52
C ASN A 676 0.55 -10.32 22.64
N TYR A 677 0.24 -11.60 22.87
CA TYR A 677 0.73 -12.69 22.01
C TYR A 677 0.19 -12.60 20.58
N PHE A 678 -1.08 -12.20 20.40
CA PHE A 678 -1.64 -11.92 19.08
C PHE A 678 -0.91 -10.76 18.38
N GLN A 679 -0.69 -9.65 19.09
CA GLN A 679 0.00 -8.48 18.53
C GLN A 679 1.48 -8.77 18.22
N LEU A 680 2.16 -9.58 19.04
CA LEU A 680 3.51 -10.09 18.77
C LEU A 680 3.55 -10.90 17.46
N PHE A 681 2.61 -11.85 17.32
CA PHE A 681 2.52 -12.69 16.14
C PHE A 681 2.27 -11.86 14.87
N TYR A 682 1.32 -10.92 14.93
CA TYR A 682 0.96 -10.05 13.81
C TYR A 682 2.04 -9.03 13.44
N SER A 683 2.70 -8.40 14.42
CA SER A 683 3.64 -7.28 14.18
C SER A 683 5.08 -7.75 13.92
N MET A 684 5.48 -8.87 14.54
CA MET A 684 6.86 -9.36 14.51
C MET A 684 6.99 -10.66 13.72
N VAL A 685 6.19 -11.68 14.02
CA VAL A 685 6.36 -13.02 13.44
C VAL A 685 5.95 -13.07 11.98
N ILE A 686 4.73 -12.63 11.63
CA ILE A 686 4.25 -12.66 10.23
C ILE A 686 5.19 -11.88 9.29
N PRO A 687 5.58 -10.61 9.55
CA PRO A 687 6.46 -9.88 8.65
C PRO A 687 7.86 -10.50 8.54
N LEU A 688 8.41 -11.05 9.64
CA LEU A 688 9.71 -11.72 9.60
C LEU A 688 9.65 -13.01 8.76
N VAL A 689 8.63 -13.85 8.96
CA VAL A 689 8.44 -15.09 8.17
C VAL A 689 8.28 -14.76 6.69
N MET A 690 7.50 -13.72 6.35
CA MET A 690 7.40 -13.24 4.97
C MET A 690 8.76 -12.81 4.41
N SER A 691 9.51 -11.95 5.12
CA SER A 691 10.85 -11.53 4.69
C SER A 691 11.80 -12.70 4.49
N CYS A 692 11.85 -13.67 5.42
CA CYS A 692 12.67 -14.88 5.27
C CYS A 692 12.27 -15.71 4.04
N SER A 693 10.96 -15.88 3.80
CA SER A 693 10.44 -16.69 2.69
C SER A 693 10.72 -16.14 1.29
N VAL A 694 11.04 -14.84 1.16
CA VAL A 694 11.25 -14.19 -0.14
C VAL A 694 12.68 -13.65 -0.32
N TYR A 695 13.29 -13.05 0.71
CA TYR A 695 14.62 -12.42 0.62
C TYR A 695 15.76 -13.33 1.11
N GLY A 696 15.45 -14.58 1.43
CA GLY A 696 16.38 -15.62 1.90
C GLY A 696 16.33 -15.81 3.42
N THR A 697 16.11 -17.05 3.86
CA THR A 697 15.94 -17.36 5.29
C THR A 697 17.18 -17.04 6.12
N TRP A 698 18.35 -17.55 5.73
CA TRP A 698 19.57 -17.39 6.53
C TRP A 698 20.12 -15.97 6.52
N THR A 699 20.03 -15.29 5.37
CA THR A 699 20.36 -13.86 5.26
C THR A 699 19.46 -13.04 6.18
N VAL A 700 18.13 -13.11 6.04
CA VAL A 700 17.20 -12.29 6.85
C VAL A 700 17.28 -12.62 8.35
N LEU A 701 17.47 -13.90 8.74
CA LEU A 701 17.55 -14.27 10.15
C LEU A 701 18.81 -13.74 10.85
N PHE A 702 19.98 -13.76 10.20
CA PHE A 702 21.25 -13.44 10.84
C PHE A 702 21.81 -12.04 10.53
N SER A 703 21.43 -11.41 9.41
CA SER A 703 22.00 -10.13 8.96
C SER A 703 21.42 -8.87 9.62
N GLY A 704 20.51 -9.02 10.59
CA GLY A 704 19.78 -7.90 11.18
C GLY A 704 19.78 -7.91 12.71
N LEU A 705 20.37 -6.86 13.30
CA LEU A 705 20.06 -6.46 14.69
C LEU A 705 18.60 -6.02 14.84
N GLY A 706 17.90 -5.76 13.72
CA GLY A 706 16.64 -5.04 13.66
C GLY A 706 15.32 -5.81 13.76
N LYS A 707 15.27 -7.16 13.68
CA LYS A 707 13.99 -7.89 13.93
C LYS A 707 14.11 -9.28 14.54
N SER A 708 14.96 -10.15 14.01
CA SER A 708 15.10 -11.55 14.47
C SER A 708 15.58 -11.64 15.92
N TRP A 709 16.64 -10.89 16.25
CA TRP A 709 17.24 -10.84 17.58
C TRP A 709 16.26 -10.30 18.65
N ILE A 710 15.59 -9.17 18.39
CA ILE A 710 14.66 -8.57 19.35
C ILE A 710 13.43 -9.45 19.59
N LEU A 711 12.98 -10.20 18.59
CA LEU A 711 11.89 -11.18 18.73
C LEU A 711 12.26 -12.32 19.69
N LEU A 712 13.46 -12.90 19.55
CA LEU A 712 13.97 -13.94 20.44
C LEU A 712 14.13 -13.43 21.89
N TYR A 713 14.61 -12.20 22.05
CA TYR A 713 14.66 -11.52 23.35
C TYR A 713 13.27 -11.37 23.98
N MET A 714 12.29 -10.82 23.25
CA MET A 714 10.93 -10.61 23.78
C MET A 714 10.25 -11.93 24.13
N LEU A 715 10.38 -12.97 23.29
CA LEU A 715 9.88 -14.32 23.58
C LEU A 715 10.49 -14.89 24.86
N SER A 716 11.79 -14.67 25.09
CA SER A 716 12.49 -15.12 26.30
C SER A 716 11.96 -14.42 27.55
N ILE A 717 11.69 -13.11 27.49
CA ILE A 717 11.08 -12.36 28.60
C ILE A 717 9.63 -12.82 28.85
N LEU A 718 8.83 -13.04 27.81
CA LEU A 718 7.46 -13.53 27.96
C LEU A 718 7.40 -14.93 28.59
N LEU A 719 8.28 -15.84 28.18
CA LEU A 719 8.44 -17.16 28.80
C LEU A 719 8.80 -17.06 30.29
N VAL A 720 9.72 -16.15 30.65
CA VAL A 720 10.12 -15.93 32.05
C VAL A 720 9.00 -15.32 32.90
N LEU A 721 8.17 -14.43 32.34
CA LEU A 721 6.97 -13.91 33.00
C LEU A 721 5.93 -15.02 33.22
N ASP A 722 5.67 -15.85 32.21
CA ASP A 722 4.70 -16.95 32.28
C ASP A 722 5.12 -18.04 33.28
N LEU A 723 6.40 -18.42 33.30
CA LEU A 723 6.95 -19.33 34.30
C LEU A 723 6.88 -18.75 35.72
N HIS A 724 6.87 -17.42 35.88
CA HIS A 724 6.68 -16.82 37.19
C HIS A 724 5.28 -17.09 37.76
N PHE A 725 4.26 -17.03 36.90
CA PHE A 725 2.86 -17.24 37.31
C PHE A 725 2.51 -18.71 37.55
N SER A 726 3.33 -19.67 37.10
CA SER A 726 3.14 -21.11 37.37
C SER A 726 3.73 -21.59 38.71
N GLY A 727 4.13 -20.67 39.59
CA GLY A 727 4.59 -20.96 40.96
C GLY A 727 6.11 -20.97 41.17
N TYR A 728 6.92 -20.84 40.11
CA TYR A 728 8.36 -20.60 40.25
C TYR A 728 8.61 -19.11 40.51
N SER A 729 9.47 -18.73 41.46
CA SER A 729 9.74 -17.30 41.64
C SER A 729 10.75 -16.78 40.62
N LEU A 730 10.42 -15.66 39.96
CA LEU A 730 11.36 -14.91 39.10
C LEU A 730 12.68 -14.62 39.82
N LYS A 731 12.59 -14.37 41.13
CA LYS A 731 13.73 -14.17 42.03
C LYS A 731 14.66 -15.39 42.08
N GLN A 732 14.13 -16.61 42.26
CA GLN A 732 14.92 -17.85 42.23
C GLN A 732 15.54 -18.12 40.84
N PHE A 733 14.82 -17.85 39.75
CA PHE A 733 15.34 -18.07 38.40
C PHE A 733 16.53 -17.15 38.10
N LEU A 734 16.38 -15.84 38.35
CA LEU A 734 17.42 -14.84 38.12
C LEU A 734 18.60 -14.96 39.10
N GLN A 735 18.36 -15.30 40.37
CA GLN A 735 19.43 -15.49 41.37
C GLN A 735 20.22 -16.80 41.18
N ARG A 736 19.65 -17.84 40.57
CA ARG A 736 20.39 -19.09 40.26
C ARG A 736 21.24 -18.99 38.99
N ASN A 737 20.93 -18.08 38.07
CA ASN A 737 21.60 -17.96 36.76
C ASN A 737 22.16 -16.57 36.42
N PRO A 738 22.82 -15.84 37.35
CA PRO A 738 23.35 -14.49 37.08
C PRO A 738 24.47 -14.46 36.02
N ASN A 739 25.07 -15.62 35.72
CA ASN A 739 26.13 -15.79 34.72
C ASN A 739 25.67 -16.55 33.46
N SER A 740 24.36 -16.76 33.25
CA SER A 740 23.84 -17.43 32.05
C SER A 740 24.39 -16.79 30.78
N LEU A 741 25.06 -17.60 29.95
CA LEU A 741 25.72 -17.15 28.72
C LEU A 741 24.74 -16.47 27.77
N ILE A 742 23.50 -16.98 27.72
CA ILE A 742 22.36 -16.47 26.93
C ILE A 742 22.04 -15.01 27.31
N LEU A 743 22.10 -14.66 28.60
CA LEU A 743 21.85 -13.28 29.06
C LEU A 743 23.01 -12.33 28.74
N LYS A 744 24.23 -12.85 28.51
CA LYS A 744 25.39 -12.04 28.11
C LYS A 744 25.44 -11.83 26.59
N THR A 745 25.11 -12.83 25.78
CA THR A 745 24.95 -12.65 24.31
C THR A 745 23.77 -11.74 23.95
N LEU A 746 22.78 -11.57 24.83
CA LEU A 746 21.73 -10.56 24.71
C LEU A 746 22.19 -9.10 24.96
N CYS A 747 23.46 -8.86 25.28
CA CYS A 747 24.04 -7.50 25.32
C CYS A 747 24.90 -7.16 24.08
N LEU A 748 25.09 -8.10 23.15
CA LEU A 748 25.90 -7.95 21.94
C LEU A 748 25.59 -6.70 21.09
N PRO A 749 24.32 -6.23 20.94
CA PRO A 749 24.03 -5.05 20.14
C PRO A 749 24.72 -3.77 20.60
N LEU A 750 25.03 -3.58 21.90
CA LEU A 750 25.72 -2.36 22.36
C LEU A 750 27.13 -2.24 21.77
N VAL A 751 27.87 -3.35 21.76
CA VAL A 751 29.25 -3.41 21.24
C VAL A 751 29.26 -3.27 19.71
N LEU A 752 28.28 -3.89 19.04
CA LEU A 752 28.14 -3.75 17.59
C LEU A 752 27.71 -2.33 17.18
N VAL A 753 26.80 -1.68 17.93
CA VAL A 753 26.42 -0.27 17.72
C VAL A 753 27.61 0.66 17.92
N SER A 754 28.38 0.53 19.01
CA SER A 754 29.55 1.39 19.24
C SER A 754 30.61 1.21 18.14
N ASN A 755 30.92 -0.04 17.78
CA ASN A 755 31.99 -0.32 16.83
C ASN A 755 31.58 0.09 15.41
N TYR A 756 30.33 -0.13 15.00
CA TYR A 756 29.82 0.34 13.71
C TYR A 756 29.81 1.87 13.62
N ILE A 757 29.37 2.58 14.66
CA ILE A 757 29.38 4.05 14.64
C ILE A 757 30.81 4.58 14.48
N ILE A 758 31.80 3.98 15.16
CA ILE A 758 33.21 4.35 15.00
C ILE A 758 33.69 4.06 13.57
N SER A 759 33.49 2.85 13.05
CA SER A 759 33.90 2.48 11.69
C SER A 759 33.20 3.31 10.60
N HIS A 760 31.93 3.66 10.80
CA HIS A 760 31.15 4.45 9.84
C HIS A 760 31.51 5.95 9.91
N PHE A 761 31.85 6.49 11.09
CA PHE A 761 32.48 7.81 11.18
C PHE A 761 33.86 7.82 10.51
N ILE A 762 34.66 6.75 10.63
CA ILE A 762 35.96 6.62 9.94
C ILE A 762 35.79 6.55 8.41
N MET A 763 34.74 5.87 7.90
CA MET A 763 34.42 5.93 6.47
C MET A 763 33.92 7.32 6.04
N LEU A 764 33.03 7.95 6.81
CA LEU A 764 32.53 9.29 6.48
C LEU A 764 33.63 10.35 6.55
N SER A 765 34.64 10.22 7.42
CA SER A 765 35.84 11.06 7.42
C SER A 765 36.82 10.76 6.28
N LYS A 766 36.60 9.68 5.50
CA LYS A 766 37.31 9.39 4.25
C LYS A 766 36.50 9.79 3.00
N TYR A 767 35.24 10.18 3.18
CA TYR A 767 34.46 10.85 2.14
C TYR A 767 34.78 12.35 2.15
N GLU A 768 35.88 12.72 1.49
CA GLU A 768 35.97 14.07 0.95
C GLU A 768 34.82 14.30 -0.06
N PRO A 769 34.23 15.50 -0.11
CA PRO A 769 33.32 15.83 -1.19
C PRO A 769 34.10 15.89 -2.50
N LEU A 770 33.79 15.00 -3.45
CA LEU A 770 34.28 15.05 -4.83
C LEU A 770 33.70 16.27 -5.56
N GLY A 771 34.24 17.45 -5.24
CA GLY A 771 34.20 18.63 -6.09
C GLY A 771 35.31 18.57 -7.14
N SER A 772 35.09 19.23 -8.28
CA SER A 772 36.09 19.43 -9.34
C SER A 772 36.84 18.17 -9.79
N LEU A 773 36.12 17.24 -10.43
CA LEU A 773 36.60 16.68 -11.69
C LEU A 773 35.70 17.20 -12.80
N GLU A 774 36.26 17.99 -13.71
CA GLU A 774 35.57 18.49 -14.90
C GLU A 774 35.41 17.34 -15.91
N PRO A 775 34.28 17.23 -16.61
CA PRO A 775 34.21 16.35 -17.77
C PRO A 775 35.05 16.97 -18.90
N GLN A 776 36.09 16.27 -19.36
CA GLN A 776 36.78 16.68 -20.58
C GLN A 776 35.85 16.49 -21.78
N GLU A 777 35.65 17.55 -22.55
CA GLU A 777 35.05 17.50 -23.88
C GLU A 777 36.07 16.98 -24.89
N GLY A 778 35.62 16.15 -25.84
CA GLY A 778 36.44 15.52 -26.88
C GLY A 778 35.73 14.28 -27.42
N LEU A 779 34.76 14.44 -28.32
CA LEU A 779 34.91 14.56 -29.78
C LEU A 779 35.04 13.22 -30.49
N ASP A 780 34.18 12.99 -31.48
CA ASP A 780 34.17 11.81 -32.32
C ASP A 780 35.41 11.73 -33.23
N SER A 781 36.07 10.58 -33.27
CA SER A 781 36.71 10.06 -34.50
C SER A 781 37.03 8.56 -34.38
N ILE A 782 37.15 7.93 -35.55
CA ILE A 782 37.40 6.49 -35.74
C ILE A 782 38.88 6.29 -36.02
N GLU A 783 39.52 5.27 -35.43
CA GLU A 783 40.43 4.38 -36.18
C GLU A 783 40.73 3.08 -35.42
N GLU A 784 41.01 2.02 -36.17
CA GLU A 784 41.50 0.73 -35.68
C GLU A 784 43.02 0.77 -35.51
N ILE A 785 43.57 0.01 -34.56
CA ILE A 785 44.93 -0.55 -34.64
C ILE A 785 45.06 -1.71 -33.64
N GLU A 786 45.57 -2.85 -34.10
CA GLU A 786 45.97 -3.98 -33.26
C GLU A 786 47.42 -3.78 -32.77
N SER A 787 47.73 -4.19 -31.54
CA SER A 787 49.09 -4.61 -31.17
C SER A 787 49.13 -5.43 -29.87
N ASP A 788 49.83 -6.56 -29.90
CA ASP A 788 50.20 -7.34 -28.71
C ASP A 788 51.10 -6.55 -27.75
N SER A 789 51.03 -6.85 -26.46
CA SER A 789 52.21 -7.32 -25.69
C SER A 789 51.86 -7.74 -24.26
N SER A 790 52.72 -8.55 -23.66
CA SER A 790 52.51 -9.23 -22.38
C SER A 790 53.47 -8.75 -21.28
N ASP A 791 52.94 -8.47 -20.09
CA ASP A 791 53.70 -8.55 -18.82
C ASP A 791 52.80 -9.02 -17.67
N PRO A 792 53.05 -10.21 -17.08
CA PRO A 792 52.26 -10.75 -15.97
C PRO A 792 52.73 -10.31 -14.56
N ASN A 793 53.72 -9.41 -14.42
CA ASN A 793 54.36 -9.15 -13.11
C ASN A 793 53.80 -7.97 -12.29
N ALA A 794 52.94 -7.13 -12.85
CA ALA A 794 52.43 -5.92 -12.16
C ALA A 794 51.50 -6.18 -10.96
N PHE A 795 51.01 -7.41 -10.77
CA PHE A 795 49.95 -7.73 -9.79
C PHE A 795 50.44 -8.10 -8.37
N ASN A 796 51.74 -8.31 -8.15
CA ASN A 796 52.25 -8.90 -6.90
C ASN A 796 52.62 -7.91 -5.78
N SER A 797 52.56 -6.59 -6.01
CA SER A 797 52.92 -5.57 -5.02
C SER A 797 51.76 -5.08 -4.14
N VAL A 798 50.51 -5.42 -4.49
CA VAL A 798 49.30 -4.95 -3.77
C VAL A 798 48.73 -6.01 -2.83
N ASN A 799 48.91 -7.31 -3.12
CA ASN A 799 48.37 -8.38 -2.27
C ASN A 799 49.15 -8.58 -0.95
N SER A 800 50.47 -8.36 -0.95
CA SER A 800 51.31 -8.57 0.25
C SER A 800 50.95 -7.64 1.42
N SER A 801 50.50 -6.42 1.13
CA SER A 801 50.00 -5.47 2.14
C SER A 801 48.59 -5.80 2.64
N LEU A 802 47.82 -6.64 1.91
CA LEU A 802 46.52 -7.15 2.36
C LEU A 802 46.65 -8.44 3.19
N GLU A 803 47.64 -9.30 2.91
CA GLU A 803 47.86 -10.51 3.70
C GLU A 803 48.41 -10.21 5.10
N GLN A 804 49.38 -9.30 5.25
CA GLN A 804 49.89 -8.92 6.58
C GLN A 804 48.81 -8.34 7.50
N ASN A 805 47.94 -7.46 6.99
CA ASN A 805 46.82 -6.89 7.75
C ASN A 805 45.77 -7.93 8.17
N ASN A 806 45.69 -9.09 7.49
CA ASN A 806 44.78 -10.17 7.87
C ASN A 806 45.37 -11.11 8.93
N GLN A 807 46.71 -11.23 9.07
CA GLN A 807 47.31 -12.04 10.12
C GLN A 807 47.18 -11.39 11.52
N GLU A 808 47.44 -10.08 11.66
CA GLU A 808 47.27 -9.37 12.95
C GLU A 808 45.84 -9.45 13.51
N PHE A 809 44.83 -9.58 12.63
CA PHE A 809 43.43 -9.71 13.05
C PHE A 809 43.08 -11.11 13.57
N LEU A 810 43.86 -12.15 13.22
CA LEU A 810 43.57 -13.54 13.57
C LEU A 810 44.29 -14.01 14.85
N GLU A 811 45.44 -13.43 15.21
CA GLU A 811 46.16 -13.79 16.44
C GLU A 811 45.45 -13.35 17.74
N ASN A 812 44.43 -12.48 17.64
CA ASN A 812 43.72 -11.91 18.79
C ASN A 812 42.53 -12.76 19.32
N PHE A 813 42.34 -14.00 18.86
CA PHE A 813 41.26 -14.91 19.30
C PHE A 813 41.76 -16.31 19.71
N ASP A 814 42.35 -16.42 20.91
CA ASP A 814 42.74 -17.70 21.51
C ASP A 814 41.51 -18.53 21.96
N PHE A 815 41.12 -19.51 21.15
CA PHE A 815 40.11 -20.53 21.46
C PHE A 815 40.77 -21.89 21.70
N ASN A 816 41.21 -22.14 22.93
CA ASN A 816 41.74 -23.45 23.35
C ASN A 816 40.63 -24.54 23.44
N PRO A 817 40.69 -25.63 22.64
CA PRO A 817 39.72 -26.72 22.71
C PRO A 817 40.19 -27.84 23.64
N LEU A 818 39.40 -28.17 24.66
CA LEU A 818 39.70 -29.28 25.59
C LEU A 818 39.50 -30.65 24.91
N ILE A 819 40.60 -31.28 24.49
CA ILE A 819 40.65 -32.67 24.01
C ILE A 819 40.83 -33.61 25.22
N PRO A 820 39.93 -34.60 25.45
CA PRO A 820 40.14 -35.63 26.45
C PRO A 820 41.15 -36.68 25.96
N THR A 821 42.21 -36.93 26.72
CA THR A 821 43.16 -38.03 26.47
C THR A 821 42.60 -39.37 26.95
N LYS A 822 42.96 -40.46 26.25
CA LYS A 822 42.60 -41.83 26.64
C LYS A 822 43.59 -42.39 27.66
N ASN A 823 43.04 -43.09 28.65
CA ASN A 823 43.40 -44.42 29.18
C ASN A 823 42.36 -44.76 30.28
N ASP A 824 41.98 -46.00 30.58
CA ASP A 824 42.61 -47.29 30.29
C ASP A 824 41.66 -48.33 29.63
N ILE A 825 42.19 -49.53 29.40
CA ILE A 825 41.62 -50.63 28.62
C ILE A 825 41.02 -51.73 29.51
N SER A 826 39.85 -52.29 29.17
CA SER A 826 39.63 -53.76 29.16
C SER A 826 38.27 -54.24 28.60
N ASN A 827 38.39 -55.12 27.60
CA ASN A 827 37.65 -56.38 27.40
C ASN A 827 36.11 -56.42 27.22
N ASN A 828 35.74 -56.97 26.05
CA ASN A 828 34.68 -57.96 25.80
C ASN A 828 33.19 -57.54 25.86
N SER A 829 32.26 -58.16 25.12
CA SER A 829 32.34 -58.88 23.82
C SER A 829 30.94 -59.26 23.32
N TYR A 830 30.64 -59.00 22.03
CA TYR A 830 29.72 -59.76 21.16
C TYR A 830 28.22 -60.03 21.51
N ILE A 831 27.44 -60.17 20.42
CA ILE A 831 26.26 -61.05 20.24
C ILE A 831 24.82 -60.57 20.59
N GLN A 832 24.09 -60.30 19.50
CA GLN A 832 22.70 -60.67 19.14
C GLN A 832 21.43 -59.97 19.70
N ASN A 833 20.60 -59.53 18.74
CA ASN A 833 19.13 -59.46 18.78
C ASN A 833 18.51 -60.85 19.04
N PRO A 834 17.29 -60.91 19.61
CA PRO A 834 16.19 -61.42 18.78
C PRO A 834 14.85 -60.65 18.92
N GLN A 835 13.88 -61.01 18.07
CA GLN A 835 12.55 -60.38 17.98
C GLN A 835 11.44 -61.15 18.74
N HIS A 836 10.27 -60.50 18.81
CA HIS A 836 8.92 -61.05 18.61
C HIS A 836 8.11 -61.69 19.76
N ARG A 837 6.81 -61.29 19.80
CA ARG A 837 5.65 -61.89 20.52
C ARG A 837 5.72 -61.74 22.07
N GLY A 838 4.61 -61.68 22.81
CA GLY A 838 3.19 -61.59 22.47
C GLY A 838 2.27 -61.92 23.67
N SER A 839 0.95 -61.76 23.51
CA SER A 839 -0.15 -62.22 24.39
C SER A 839 -0.50 -61.44 25.70
N LEU A 840 -1.81 -61.42 25.98
CA LEU A 840 -2.54 -61.20 27.25
C LEU A 840 -2.95 -62.61 27.81
N PRO A 841 -3.59 -62.85 29.00
CA PRO A 841 -4.45 -61.94 29.78
C PRO A 841 -4.60 -62.13 31.34
N LYS A 842 -5.38 -61.22 31.97
CA LYS A 842 -6.37 -61.41 33.08
C LYS A 842 -5.98 -61.83 34.54
N SER A 843 -6.43 -60.97 35.47
CA SER A 843 -7.09 -61.27 36.80
C SER A 843 -6.18 -61.61 38.01
N ARG A 844 -6.62 -61.52 39.29
CA ARG A 844 -7.98 -61.36 39.90
C ARG A 844 -7.94 -60.73 41.33
N SER A 845 -9.12 -60.62 41.97
CA SER A 845 -9.50 -60.10 43.32
C SER A 845 -9.41 -58.58 43.55
N GLY A 846 -10.30 -57.91 44.29
CA GLY A 846 -11.54 -58.30 45.02
C GLY A 846 -11.50 -57.85 46.49
N SER A 847 -12.55 -57.34 47.15
CA SER A 847 -13.98 -57.08 46.85
C SER A 847 -14.41 -55.79 47.63
N VAL A 848 -15.65 -55.37 47.98
CA VAL A 848 -17.04 -55.89 48.13
C VAL A 848 -18.04 -54.73 47.92
N SER A 849 -19.31 -54.99 47.57
CA SER A 849 -20.47 -54.10 47.80
C SER A 849 -21.75 -54.91 48.08
N PRO A 850 -22.78 -54.30 48.70
CA PRO A 850 -24.16 -54.36 48.16
C PRO A 850 -24.91 -53.00 48.33
N ARG A 851 -26.12 -52.70 47.81
CA ARG A 851 -27.22 -53.36 47.04
C ARG A 851 -28.17 -52.23 46.50
N GLU A 852 -29.17 -52.35 45.62
CA GLU A 852 -29.73 -53.39 44.71
C GLU A 852 -30.57 -52.70 43.59
N SER A 853 -31.11 -53.47 42.64
CA SER A 853 -32.35 -53.29 41.81
C SER A 853 -32.71 -51.92 41.18
N THR A 854 -32.88 -51.70 39.87
CA THR A 854 -33.31 -52.52 38.68
C THR A 854 -34.81 -52.93 38.64
N PRO A 855 -35.43 -53.25 37.47
CA PRO A 855 -34.92 -53.23 36.07
C PRO A 855 -35.85 -52.59 34.99
N GLU A 856 -35.35 -52.52 33.74
CA GLU A 856 -36.05 -52.68 32.42
C GLU A 856 -37.32 -51.85 32.05
N SER A 857 -37.85 -51.74 30.82
CA SER A 857 -37.49 -51.83 29.38
C SER A 857 -38.87 -51.86 28.63
N SER A 858 -39.07 -51.71 27.31
CA SER A 858 -38.27 -51.35 26.14
C SER A 858 -39.17 -50.95 24.93
N LEU A 859 -38.55 -50.35 23.90
CA LEU A 859 -38.89 -50.42 22.46
C LEU A 859 -40.13 -49.73 21.83
N ASN A 860 -39.86 -49.27 20.60
CA ASN A 860 -40.74 -49.03 19.43
C ASN A 860 -41.55 -47.72 19.25
N SER A 861 -41.67 -47.39 17.96
CA SER A 861 -42.18 -46.19 17.29
C SER A 861 -43.05 -46.63 16.09
N PRO A 862 -43.47 -45.79 15.12
CA PRO A 862 -43.95 -44.39 15.15
C PRO A 862 -45.31 -44.19 14.42
N THR A 863 -46.02 -43.08 14.68
CA THR A 863 -46.86 -42.30 13.70
C THR A 863 -47.25 -40.96 14.38
N ASN A 864 -47.31 -39.76 13.78
CA ASN A 864 -47.84 -39.18 12.52
C ASN A 864 -49.27 -38.59 12.66
N GLU A 865 -49.50 -37.42 12.03
CA GLU A 865 -50.77 -36.65 11.90
C GLU A 865 -51.31 -35.99 13.22
N THR A 866 -51.47 -34.66 13.36
CA THR A 866 -52.39 -33.67 12.72
C THR A 866 -53.88 -33.99 12.95
N PHE A 867 -54.77 -33.11 13.46
CA PHE A 867 -55.05 -31.70 13.09
C PHE A 867 -56.03 -31.04 14.11
N LEU A 868 -56.20 -29.70 14.05
CA LEU A 868 -57.36 -28.89 14.55
C LEU A 868 -57.71 -28.87 16.07
N GLY A 869 -58.27 -27.81 16.67
CA GLY A 869 -58.38 -26.41 16.21
C GLY A 869 -59.61 -25.61 16.69
N SER A 870 -59.47 -24.71 17.68
CA SER A 870 -60.37 -23.57 18.02
C SER A 870 -59.70 -22.70 19.11
N LYS A 871 -59.60 -21.35 19.03
CA LYS A 871 -60.62 -20.27 19.17
C LYS A 871 -61.33 -20.33 20.54
N LYS A 872 -61.35 -19.30 21.40
CA LYS A 872 -61.11 -17.83 21.35
C LYS A 872 -60.36 -17.39 22.65
N SER A 873 -59.91 -16.17 22.98
CA SER A 873 -59.62 -14.83 22.37
C SER A 873 -58.90 -14.00 23.46
N PHE A 874 -57.98 -13.06 23.18
CA PHE A 874 -58.26 -11.62 22.95
C PHE A 874 -56.93 -10.85 22.65
N ASN A 875 -57.04 -9.68 21.98
CA ASN A 875 -56.15 -8.48 21.94
C ASN A 875 -54.59 -8.55 22.05
N SER A 876 -53.79 -7.64 21.47
CA SER A 876 -53.87 -6.84 20.22
C SER A 876 -52.61 -5.95 20.09
N ASN A 877 -51.90 -5.96 18.94
CA ASN A 877 -50.89 -4.94 18.51
C ASN A 877 -49.64 -4.72 19.42
N LYS A 878 -48.52 -4.11 19.00
CA LYS A 878 -47.75 -4.09 17.72
C LYS A 878 -46.33 -3.59 18.01
N LYS A 879 -45.34 -4.02 17.21
CA LYS A 879 -44.06 -3.35 16.85
C LYS A 879 -43.53 -2.17 17.73
N ASN A 880 -42.27 -2.25 18.19
CA ASN A 880 -41.16 -1.54 17.51
C ASN A 880 -39.75 -1.72 18.14
N LYS A 881 -38.76 -1.72 17.22
CA LYS A 881 -37.41 -1.09 17.24
C LYS A 881 -36.60 -0.86 18.53
N PHE A 882 -35.30 -1.21 18.41
CA PHE A 882 -34.11 -0.35 18.57
C PHE A 882 -34.24 0.97 19.36
N VAL A 883 -33.33 1.13 20.32
CA VAL A 883 -32.18 2.05 20.12
C VAL A 883 -30.94 1.17 19.93
#